data_AF-A0A3P9KE25-F1
#
_entry.id   AF-A0A3P9KE25-F1
#
_cell.length_a   1.000
_cell.length_b   1.000
_cell.length_c   1.000
_cell.angle_alpha   90.00
_cell.angle_beta   90.00
_cell.angle_gamma   90.00
#
_symmetry.space_group_name_H-M   'P 1'
#
loop_
_entity.id
_entity.type
_entity.pdbx_description
1 polymer ?
#
loop_
_entity_poly.entity_id
_entity_poly.type
_entity_poly.pdbx_seq_one_letter_code
_entity_poly.pdbx_strand_id
1 'polypeptide(L)'
;LLLSICLSCPCLQSMIFSPRLIACQTCCKGVKETSFLRNTISECQACGKFVKPKCSPGVCFRDDMCIETANGVECAACPDGYTGDGFNCDDVDECQFNPCFPGVKCVNTAPGFRCDACPLGYIGLPVEGVGIVFAQTNKQVCDDIDECKGPSNGGCPANSNCENSMGSYHCSCKTGFIGDPVKGCKPEVSCGNSLTNPCHANASCVLERDGSISCQCGIGWAGNGYLCGKDTDIDGYPDEKLKCKDAHCRKDNCIYVPNSGQEDADRDGQGDACDEDADGDSIPNELDNCWLKPNVDQKNSDSDSHGDACDNCRLAKNPDQRDTDSDGKGDACDDDMDGDGLKNFLDNCQRVQNRDQLDRDGDGVGDACDSCPDIPNPNQSDIDSDLVGDSCDTNQDSDGDGHQDTKDNCPYVINSSQVDSDKDGLGDECDDDDDNDGIPDVLPPGPDNCRLVPNPDQMDDNDDGVGDVCESDFDQDKVIDRIDICPENAEVTLTDFRAYQTVVLDPEGDAQIDPNWVVLNQGMEIVQTMNSDPGLAVGYTAFSGVDFEGTFHVNTVTDDDYAGFIFGYQDSSSFYVVMWKQTEQTYWQATPFRAVAEPGIQLKAVKSKTGPGEHLRNSLWHTGDTNHQVRLLWKDPRNVGWKDKVSYRWYLQHRPQVGYIRARFYEGTELVADSGVTIDTTMRGGRLGVFCFSQENIIWSNLKYRCNDTIPEDFQEFRAQHAVDPI
;
A
#
# COMPACT_ATOMS: atom_id res chain seq x y z
N LEU A 1 -57.83 -9.61 -21.20
CA LEU A 1 -59.07 -9.45 -20.41
C LEU A 1 -59.30 -7.95 -20.20
N LEU A 2 -60.55 -7.50 -20.30
CA LEU A 2 -61.05 -6.13 -20.19
C LEU A 2 -60.42 -5.22 -19.10
N LEU A 3 -60.42 -3.89 -19.32
CA LEU A 3 -60.79 -2.95 -18.24
C LEU A 3 -59.90 -1.73 -17.85
N SER A 4 -60.01 -0.57 -18.54
CA SER A 4 -60.04 0.80 -17.95
C SER A 4 -58.77 1.55 -17.47
N ILE A 5 -58.64 2.89 -17.46
CA ILE A 5 -59.15 4.10 -18.16
C ILE A 5 -58.36 5.31 -17.59
N CYS A 6 -58.22 6.35 -18.41
CA CYS A 6 -57.72 7.74 -18.29
C CYS A 6 -57.69 8.56 -16.96
N LEU A 7 -56.79 9.59 -17.00
CA LEU A 7 -56.96 11.06 -16.79
C LEU A 7 -56.17 11.78 -15.65
N SER A 8 -55.61 12.95 -16.04
CA SER A 8 -55.44 14.26 -15.32
C SER A 8 -54.15 14.66 -14.52
N CYS A 9 -53.61 15.84 -14.91
CA CYS A 9 -52.71 16.85 -14.26
C CYS A 9 -53.00 17.20 -12.77
N PRO A 10 -52.22 18.02 -11.98
CA PRO A 10 -51.31 19.16 -12.34
C PRO A 10 -50.06 19.52 -11.41
N CYS A 11 -49.24 20.53 -11.86
CA CYS A 11 -48.50 21.64 -11.17
C CYS A 11 -47.58 21.43 -9.92
N LEU A 12 -46.57 22.26 -9.55
CA LEU A 12 -45.59 23.23 -10.10
C LEU A 12 -44.78 23.82 -8.90
N GLN A 13 -43.69 24.60 -9.16
CA GLN A 13 -42.96 25.60 -8.29
C GLN A 13 -41.68 25.12 -7.55
N SER A 14 -40.56 25.87 -7.46
CA SER A 14 -40.20 27.27 -7.80
C SER A 14 -38.73 27.58 -7.42
N MET A 15 -38.07 28.59 -8.04
CA MET A 15 -37.48 29.76 -7.35
C MET A 15 -36.99 30.86 -8.34
N ILE A 16 -36.71 32.06 -7.81
CA ILE A 16 -37.26 33.40 -8.16
C ILE A 16 -36.14 34.47 -8.16
N PHE A 17 -36.21 35.55 -8.98
CA PHE A 17 -36.36 36.98 -8.56
C PHE A 17 -36.35 38.00 -9.73
N SER A 18 -37.14 39.07 -9.51
CA SER A 18 -37.75 40.08 -10.41
C SER A 18 -37.06 41.48 -10.23
N PRO A 19 -37.54 42.71 -10.66
CA PRO A 19 -38.90 43.15 -11.03
C PRO A 19 -39.13 44.29 -12.09
N ARG A 20 -40.43 44.52 -12.39
CA ARG A 20 -41.19 45.76 -12.81
C ARG A 20 -41.74 45.79 -14.26
N LEU A 21 -42.98 46.17 -14.59
CA LEU A 21 -44.21 46.60 -13.87
C LEU A 21 -45.41 46.73 -14.87
N ILE A 22 -46.62 46.31 -14.41
CA ILE A 22 -48.00 46.80 -14.71
C ILE A 22 -48.81 46.26 -15.92
N ALA A 23 -50.07 45.94 -15.58
CA ALA A 23 -51.16 45.23 -16.25
C ALA A 23 -52.13 46.09 -17.10
N CYS A 24 -53.00 45.43 -17.91
CA CYS A 24 -54.48 45.31 -17.72
C CYS A 24 -55.31 45.16 -19.03
N GLN A 25 -56.28 44.23 -19.01
CA GLN A 25 -57.63 44.19 -19.67
C GLN A 25 -57.88 44.27 -21.20
N THR A 26 -58.48 43.19 -21.71
CA THR A 26 -59.69 43.02 -22.58
C THR A 26 -60.05 43.95 -23.76
N CYS A 27 -60.42 43.29 -24.89
CA CYS A 27 -61.41 43.64 -25.94
C CYS A 27 -60.94 44.30 -27.27
N CYS A 28 -61.50 43.76 -28.38
CA CYS A 28 -61.85 44.38 -29.68
C CYS A 28 -60.96 44.22 -30.95
N LYS A 29 -61.68 43.87 -32.04
CA LYS A 29 -61.44 44.01 -33.51
C LYS A 29 -60.79 42.81 -34.23
N GLY A 30 -61.36 42.19 -35.27
CA GLY A 30 -62.51 42.52 -36.12
C GLY A 30 -62.07 42.85 -37.55
N VAL A 31 -62.87 42.36 -38.53
CA VAL A 31 -63.26 43.01 -39.81
C VAL A 31 -63.02 42.13 -41.07
N LYS A 32 -64.17 41.87 -41.74
CA LYS A 32 -64.41 41.53 -43.17
C LYS A 32 -64.48 40.06 -43.58
N GLU A 33 -65.56 39.40 -43.16
CA GLU A 33 -66.08 38.20 -43.83
C GLU A 33 -67.57 38.32 -44.17
N THR A 34 -68.04 39.47 -44.68
CA THR A 34 -69.46 39.64 -45.08
C THR A 34 -69.72 40.62 -46.24
N SER A 35 -68.73 40.91 -47.10
CA SER A 35 -68.94 41.74 -48.29
C SER A 35 -68.71 41.05 -49.64
N PHE A 36 -68.23 39.80 -49.66
CA PHE A 36 -68.00 39.07 -50.92
C PHE A 36 -69.22 38.24 -51.35
N LEU A 37 -69.95 37.64 -50.40
CA LEU A 37 -71.12 36.80 -50.64
C LEU A 37 -72.38 37.55 -51.11
N ARG A 38 -72.35 38.89 -51.21
CA ARG A 38 -73.47 39.68 -51.78
C ARG A 38 -73.25 40.15 -53.21
N ASN A 39 -72.03 40.06 -53.77
CA ASN A 39 -71.74 40.60 -55.11
C ASN A 39 -71.51 39.57 -56.22
N THR A 40 -71.50 38.26 -55.92
CA THR A 40 -71.29 37.23 -56.97
C THR A 40 -72.58 36.54 -57.43
N ILE A 41 -73.76 36.96 -56.95
CA ILE A 41 -75.08 36.46 -57.40
C ILE A 41 -75.73 37.37 -58.46
N SER A 42 -75.06 38.44 -58.93
CA SER A 42 -75.70 39.40 -59.85
C SER A 42 -74.94 39.81 -61.11
N GLU A 43 -73.92 39.06 -61.55
CA GLU A 43 -73.33 39.28 -62.88
C GLU A 43 -73.18 37.99 -63.69
N CYS A 44 -74.08 37.88 -64.67
CA CYS A 44 -73.84 37.36 -66.02
C CYS A 44 -74.05 35.85 -66.29
N GLN A 45 -75.32 35.52 -66.55
CA GLN A 45 -75.68 35.10 -67.90
C GLN A 45 -75.08 36.08 -68.94
N ALA A 46 -73.87 35.79 -69.40
CA ALA A 46 -73.34 36.33 -70.66
C ALA A 46 -72.42 35.28 -71.28
N CYS A 47 -73.03 34.45 -72.12
CA CYS A 47 -72.34 33.48 -72.95
C CYS A 47 -71.42 34.18 -73.96
N GLY A 48 -70.16 33.76 -74.12
CA GLY A 48 -69.35 34.22 -75.24
C GLY A 48 -67.85 33.90 -75.23
N LYS A 49 -67.49 32.80 -75.91
CA LYS A 49 -66.17 32.39 -76.43
C LYS A 49 -65.27 31.53 -75.53
N PHE A 50 -65.18 30.24 -75.90
CA PHE A 50 -64.02 29.39 -75.60
C PHE A 50 -62.78 30.00 -76.27
N VAL A 51 -61.90 30.59 -75.47
CA VAL A 51 -60.50 30.80 -75.85
C VAL A 51 -59.74 29.57 -75.36
N LYS A 52 -59.19 28.78 -76.29
CA LYS A 52 -58.29 27.69 -75.93
C LYS A 52 -57.08 28.29 -75.19
N PRO A 53 -56.68 27.77 -74.02
CA PRO A 53 -55.51 28.30 -73.32
C PRO A 53 -54.30 28.20 -74.24
N LYS A 54 -53.47 29.26 -74.21
CA LYS A 54 -52.19 29.36 -74.90
C LYS A 54 -51.09 29.37 -73.85
N CYS A 55 -49.88 28.97 -74.23
CA CYS A 55 -48.74 29.01 -73.33
C CYS A 55 -48.52 30.46 -72.87
N SER A 56 -48.73 30.69 -71.58
CA SER A 56 -48.54 31.98 -70.91
C SER A 56 -47.76 31.77 -69.61
N PRO A 57 -47.02 32.79 -69.13
CA PRO A 57 -46.15 32.62 -67.97
C PRO A 57 -46.90 32.07 -66.75
N GLY A 58 -46.39 30.99 -66.16
CA GLY A 58 -46.97 30.33 -64.98
C GLY A 58 -48.06 29.29 -65.27
N VAL A 59 -48.26 28.87 -66.52
CA VAL A 59 -49.17 27.75 -66.86
C VAL A 59 -48.54 26.38 -66.62
N CYS A 60 -47.25 26.23 -66.87
CA CYS A 60 -46.46 25.03 -66.56
C CYS A 60 -45.41 25.36 -65.49
N PHE A 61 -44.84 24.35 -64.83
CA PHE A 61 -43.82 24.54 -63.79
C PHE A 61 -42.64 25.42 -64.23
N ARG A 62 -42.23 25.30 -65.50
CA ARG A 62 -41.38 26.28 -66.18
C ARG A 62 -42.00 26.65 -67.52
N ASP A 63 -41.80 27.90 -67.94
CA ASP A 63 -42.44 28.44 -69.15
C ASP A 63 -41.98 27.74 -70.45
N ASP A 64 -40.77 27.18 -70.46
CA ASP A 64 -40.17 26.42 -71.57
C ASP A 64 -40.69 24.98 -71.70
N MET A 65 -41.44 24.49 -70.71
CA MET A 65 -42.06 23.15 -70.71
C MET A 65 -43.44 23.12 -71.37
N CYS A 66 -43.97 24.26 -71.79
CA CYS A 66 -45.35 24.39 -72.26
C CYS A 66 -45.51 24.02 -73.74
N ILE A 67 -46.41 23.09 -74.04
CA ILE A 67 -46.70 22.61 -75.40
C ILE A 67 -48.17 22.89 -75.75
N GLU A 68 -48.40 23.68 -76.80
CA GLU A 68 -49.76 23.94 -77.30
C GLU A 68 -50.26 22.77 -78.16
N THR A 69 -51.36 22.13 -77.75
CA THR A 69 -51.98 21.02 -78.50
C THR A 69 -53.37 21.40 -79.03
N ALA A 70 -53.92 20.58 -79.93
CA ALA A 70 -55.23 20.85 -80.53
C ALA A 70 -56.40 20.90 -79.52
N ASN A 71 -56.21 20.32 -78.32
CA ASN A 71 -57.21 20.19 -77.26
C ASN A 71 -56.96 21.10 -76.04
N GLY A 72 -55.83 21.81 -75.98
CA GLY A 72 -55.48 22.67 -74.84
C GLY A 72 -53.97 22.90 -74.74
N VAL A 73 -53.50 23.18 -73.52
CA VAL A 73 -52.06 23.25 -73.19
C VAL A 73 -51.70 21.97 -72.44
N GLU A 74 -50.59 21.33 -72.82
CA GLU A 74 -49.98 20.23 -72.09
C GLU A 74 -48.57 20.63 -71.66
N CYS A 75 -48.19 20.29 -70.43
CA CYS A 75 -46.83 20.51 -69.94
C CYS A 75 -45.96 19.28 -70.19
N ALA A 76 -44.70 19.50 -70.54
CA ALA A 76 -43.69 18.47 -70.59
C ALA A 76 -43.46 17.86 -69.19
N ALA A 77 -42.82 16.69 -69.15
CA ALA A 77 -42.45 16.04 -67.89
C ALA A 77 -41.58 16.95 -67.01
N CYS A 78 -41.71 16.82 -65.69
CA CYS A 78 -40.93 17.61 -64.74
C CYS A 78 -39.42 17.49 -64.99
N PRO A 79 -38.64 18.58 -64.79
CA PRO A 79 -37.19 18.53 -64.91
C PRO A 79 -36.57 17.52 -63.93
N ASP A 80 -35.37 17.02 -64.25
CA ASP A 80 -34.64 16.12 -63.36
C ASP A 80 -34.51 16.73 -61.94
N GLY A 81 -34.76 15.89 -60.92
CA GLY A 81 -34.85 16.33 -59.52
C GLY A 81 -36.25 16.74 -59.06
N TYR A 82 -37.25 16.73 -59.97
CA TYR A 82 -38.64 17.01 -59.61
C TYR A 82 -39.59 15.91 -60.08
N THR A 83 -40.71 15.75 -59.37
CA THR A 83 -41.79 14.80 -59.69
C THR A 83 -43.12 15.51 -59.76
N GLY A 84 -44.02 15.07 -60.64
CA GLY A 84 -45.32 15.70 -60.82
C GLY A 84 -45.90 15.53 -62.22
N ASP A 85 -46.95 16.28 -62.51
CA ASP A 85 -47.72 16.23 -63.76
C ASP A 85 -47.26 17.26 -64.82
N GLY A 86 -46.14 17.95 -64.56
CA GLY A 86 -45.60 19.03 -65.40
C GLY A 86 -46.26 20.39 -65.17
N PHE A 87 -47.45 20.42 -64.56
CA PHE A 87 -48.12 21.65 -64.12
C PHE A 87 -47.66 22.01 -62.70
N ASN A 88 -47.66 21.04 -61.79
CA ASN A 88 -47.05 21.15 -60.47
C ASN A 88 -45.92 20.13 -60.38
N CYS A 89 -44.71 20.60 -60.14
CA CYS A 89 -43.55 19.75 -59.92
C CYS A 89 -43.02 20.01 -58.51
N ASP A 90 -43.02 18.96 -57.69
CA ASP A 90 -42.47 18.96 -56.35
C ASP A 90 -41.05 18.40 -56.37
N ASP A 91 -40.20 18.93 -55.50
CA ASP A 91 -38.82 18.47 -55.34
C ASP A 91 -38.76 17.01 -54.89
N VAL A 92 -37.89 16.23 -55.51
CA VAL A 92 -37.67 14.83 -55.13
C VAL A 92 -36.60 14.79 -54.06
N ASP A 93 -36.93 14.24 -52.90
CA ASP A 93 -35.95 14.04 -51.83
C ASP A 93 -35.06 12.83 -52.13
N GLU A 94 -33.94 13.07 -52.82
CA GLU A 94 -33.03 11.98 -53.18
C GLU A 94 -32.27 11.38 -51.98
N CYS A 95 -32.26 12.07 -50.83
CA CYS A 95 -31.62 11.56 -49.61
C CYS A 95 -32.31 10.30 -49.06
N GLN A 96 -33.55 10.03 -49.44
CA GLN A 96 -34.28 8.80 -49.07
C GLN A 96 -33.62 7.52 -49.61
N PHE A 97 -32.76 7.64 -50.62
CA PHE A 97 -32.05 6.50 -51.22
C PHE A 97 -30.67 6.23 -50.60
N ASN A 98 -30.31 6.94 -49.52
CA ASN A 98 -29.03 6.84 -48.81
C ASN A 98 -27.81 6.90 -49.77
N PRO A 99 -27.64 8.03 -50.50
CA PRO A 99 -26.50 8.21 -51.39
C PRO A 99 -25.19 8.55 -50.66
N CYS A 100 -25.27 9.04 -49.41
CA CYS A 100 -24.09 9.40 -48.62
C CYS A 100 -23.52 8.23 -47.81
N PHE A 101 -22.26 8.35 -47.40
CA PHE A 101 -21.60 7.34 -46.57
C PHE A 101 -22.30 7.20 -45.20
N PRO A 102 -22.38 6.00 -44.59
CA PRO A 102 -23.01 5.83 -43.29
C PRO A 102 -22.47 6.80 -42.23
N GLY A 103 -23.34 7.57 -41.59
CA GLY A 103 -22.96 8.60 -40.62
C GLY A 103 -22.70 9.99 -41.20
N VAL A 104 -22.61 10.14 -42.53
CA VAL A 104 -22.54 11.44 -43.20
C VAL A 104 -23.94 12.00 -43.43
N LYS A 105 -24.09 13.31 -43.17
CA LYS A 105 -25.36 14.01 -43.37
C LYS A 105 -25.63 14.19 -44.87
N CYS A 106 -26.78 13.71 -45.31
CA CYS A 106 -27.34 14.02 -46.63
C CYS A 106 -28.19 15.28 -46.55
N VAL A 107 -27.99 16.21 -47.48
CA VAL A 107 -28.77 17.44 -47.60
C VAL A 107 -29.52 17.44 -48.92
N ASN A 108 -30.84 17.36 -48.83
CA ASN A 108 -31.71 17.52 -49.99
C ASN A 108 -31.71 18.98 -50.47
N THR A 109 -31.67 19.20 -51.78
CA THR A 109 -31.61 20.51 -52.43
C THR A 109 -32.64 20.57 -53.56
N ALA A 110 -33.14 21.76 -53.89
CA ALA A 110 -34.07 21.91 -55.00
C ALA A 110 -33.39 22.67 -56.15
N PRO A 111 -32.83 22.00 -57.18
CA PRO A 111 -32.87 20.55 -57.45
C PRO A 111 -31.68 19.73 -56.91
N GLY A 112 -31.92 18.46 -56.57
CA GLY A 112 -30.91 17.42 -56.33
C GLY A 112 -30.54 17.18 -54.87
N PHE A 113 -29.37 16.59 -54.61
CA PHE A 113 -28.85 16.41 -53.26
C PHE A 113 -27.35 16.66 -53.21
N ARG A 114 -26.86 16.86 -51.99
CA ARG A 114 -25.42 16.80 -51.70
C ARG A 114 -25.14 16.06 -50.41
N CYS A 115 -24.02 15.35 -50.39
CA CYS A 115 -23.45 14.77 -49.18
C CYS A 115 -22.44 15.73 -48.57
N ASP A 116 -22.46 15.83 -47.24
CA ASP A 116 -21.40 16.52 -46.51
C ASP A 116 -20.07 15.73 -46.61
N ALA A 117 -18.97 16.30 -46.10
CA ALA A 117 -17.67 15.66 -46.14
C ALA A 117 -17.65 14.34 -45.35
N CYS A 118 -16.68 13.47 -45.66
CA CYS A 118 -16.47 12.23 -44.92
C CYS A 118 -16.22 12.51 -43.42
N PRO A 119 -16.57 11.56 -42.53
CA PRO A 119 -16.33 11.71 -41.10
C PRO A 119 -14.84 11.87 -40.78
N LEU A 120 -14.54 12.39 -39.58
CA LEU A 120 -13.16 12.43 -39.07
C LEU A 120 -12.53 11.03 -39.12
N GLY A 121 -11.27 10.95 -39.54
CA GLY A 121 -10.57 9.67 -39.76
C GLY A 121 -10.79 9.04 -41.15
N TYR A 122 -11.63 9.64 -42.00
CA TYR A 122 -11.87 9.15 -43.36
C TYR A 122 -11.61 10.25 -44.41
N ILE A 123 -11.19 9.82 -45.60
CA ILE A 123 -11.01 10.68 -46.77
C ILE A 123 -11.88 10.17 -47.92
N GLY A 124 -12.52 11.10 -48.63
CA GLY A 124 -13.36 10.77 -49.77
C GLY A 124 -13.86 12.02 -50.44
N LEU A 125 -14.25 11.88 -51.70
CA LEU A 125 -14.76 13.00 -52.47
C LEU A 125 -16.22 13.32 -52.07
N PRO A 126 -16.61 14.60 -52.00
CA PRO A 126 -18.00 14.96 -51.83
C PRO A 126 -18.81 14.54 -53.06
N VAL A 127 -20.04 14.08 -52.83
CA VAL A 127 -20.97 13.68 -53.90
C VAL A 127 -22.15 14.63 -53.92
N GLU A 128 -22.41 15.23 -55.08
CA GLU A 128 -23.60 16.02 -55.37
C GLU A 128 -24.15 15.64 -56.75
N GLY A 129 -25.47 15.70 -56.89
CA GLY A 129 -26.12 15.35 -58.15
C GLY A 129 -27.63 15.50 -58.10
N VAL A 130 -28.27 15.34 -59.25
CA VAL A 130 -29.70 15.60 -59.42
C VAL A 130 -30.41 14.34 -59.90
N GLY A 131 -31.54 14.00 -59.29
CA GLY A 131 -32.42 12.91 -59.69
C GLY A 131 -32.10 11.55 -59.07
N ILE A 132 -33.13 10.71 -59.00
CA ILE A 132 -33.13 9.41 -58.30
C ILE A 132 -32.07 8.45 -58.86
N VAL A 133 -31.90 8.40 -60.19
CA VAL A 133 -30.96 7.47 -60.84
C VAL A 133 -29.52 7.79 -60.45
N PHE A 134 -29.18 9.08 -60.32
CA PHE A 134 -27.85 9.51 -59.91
C PHE A 134 -27.59 9.15 -58.45
N ALA A 135 -28.55 9.41 -57.56
CA ALA A 135 -28.46 9.07 -56.13
C ALA A 135 -28.32 7.57 -55.86
N GLN A 136 -28.90 6.71 -56.70
CA GLN A 136 -28.78 5.25 -56.55
C GLN A 136 -27.45 4.68 -57.06
N THR A 137 -26.82 5.34 -58.04
CA THR A 137 -25.63 4.82 -58.74
C THR A 137 -24.32 5.44 -58.25
N ASN A 138 -24.36 6.68 -57.76
CA ASN A 138 -23.18 7.41 -57.31
C ASN A 138 -23.25 7.59 -55.80
N LYS A 139 -22.82 6.56 -55.07
CA LYS A 139 -22.72 6.61 -53.61
C LYS A 139 -21.39 7.22 -53.18
N GLN A 140 -21.41 8.02 -52.13
CA GLN A 140 -20.21 8.54 -51.50
C GLN A 140 -19.38 7.39 -50.90
N VAL A 141 -18.11 7.35 -51.27
CA VAL A 141 -17.12 6.41 -50.73
C VAL A 141 -16.17 7.20 -49.85
N CYS A 142 -16.03 6.75 -48.61
CA CYS A 142 -15.08 7.29 -47.64
C CYS A 142 -14.12 6.17 -47.28
N ASP A 143 -12.86 6.35 -47.65
CA ASP A 143 -11.77 5.43 -47.34
C ASP A 143 -11.11 5.85 -46.03
N ASP A 144 -10.69 4.85 -45.25
CA ASP A 144 -10.00 5.06 -43.98
C ASP A 144 -8.65 5.78 -44.19
N ILE A 145 -8.35 6.76 -43.34
CA ILE A 145 -7.05 7.43 -43.34
C ILE A 145 -6.12 6.62 -42.44
N ASP A 146 -5.06 6.04 -43.01
CA ASP A 146 -4.02 5.40 -42.21
C ASP A 146 -3.10 6.45 -41.56
N GLU A 147 -3.42 6.88 -40.35
CA GLU A 147 -2.66 7.91 -39.65
C GLU A 147 -1.23 7.46 -39.33
N CYS A 148 -1.00 6.15 -39.20
CA CYS A 148 0.31 5.57 -38.91
C CYS A 148 1.30 5.70 -40.09
N LYS A 149 0.81 5.90 -41.31
CA LYS A 149 1.65 6.23 -42.48
C LYS A 149 2.05 7.71 -42.56
N GLY A 150 1.53 8.55 -41.66
CA GLY A 150 1.88 9.96 -41.56
C GLY A 150 3.30 10.22 -41.00
N PRO A 151 3.77 11.48 -41.02
CA PRO A 151 5.02 11.86 -40.36
C PRO A 151 4.98 11.56 -38.85
N SER A 152 6.11 11.16 -38.26
CA SER A 152 6.24 10.98 -36.81
C SER A 152 5.34 9.89 -36.18
N ASN A 153 5.23 8.71 -36.81
CA ASN A 153 4.52 7.54 -36.26
C ASN A 153 3.06 7.84 -35.86
N GLY A 154 2.32 8.56 -36.72
CA GLY A 154 0.95 8.98 -36.46
C GLY A 154 0.78 10.00 -35.32
N GLY A 155 1.88 10.53 -34.75
CA GLY A 155 1.86 11.37 -33.55
C GLY A 155 1.99 10.59 -32.24
N CYS A 156 2.15 9.26 -32.29
CA CYS A 156 2.39 8.46 -31.10
C CYS A 156 3.77 8.80 -30.46
N PRO A 157 3.88 8.82 -29.12
CA PRO A 157 5.09 9.20 -28.40
C PRO A 157 6.27 8.26 -28.66
N ALA A 158 7.48 8.67 -28.27
CA ALA A 158 8.66 7.80 -28.39
C ALA A 158 8.43 6.44 -27.69
N ASN A 159 9.03 5.39 -28.25
CA ASN A 159 8.92 4.01 -27.76
C ASN A 159 7.51 3.38 -27.82
N SER A 160 6.65 3.91 -28.68
CA SER A 160 5.35 3.31 -29.01
C SER A 160 5.26 2.88 -30.49
N ASN A 161 4.34 1.98 -30.79
CA ASN A 161 3.90 1.57 -32.12
C ASN A 161 2.54 2.18 -32.40
N CYS A 162 2.34 2.68 -33.62
CA CYS A 162 1.04 3.12 -34.09
C CYS A 162 0.32 1.96 -34.80
N GLU A 163 -0.93 1.70 -34.41
CA GLU A 163 -1.79 0.68 -35.00
C GLU A 163 -3.06 1.32 -35.55
N ASN A 164 -3.17 1.28 -36.89
CA ASN A 164 -4.30 1.87 -37.61
C ASN A 164 -5.58 1.06 -37.40
N SER A 165 -6.71 1.74 -37.25
CA SER A 165 -8.05 1.15 -37.10
C SER A 165 -9.05 1.88 -37.99
N MET A 166 -10.22 1.29 -38.25
CA MET A 166 -11.19 1.93 -39.13
C MET A 166 -11.75 3.22 -38.53
N GLY A 167 -11.36 4.38 -39.05
CA GLY A 167 -11.76 5.72 -38.64
C GLY A 167 -10.93 6.32 -37.50
N SER A 168 -9.82 5.68 -37.10
CA SER A 168 -8.96 6.13 -36.01
C SER A 168 -7.65 5.33 -35.96
N TYR A 169 -6.75 5.66 -35.04
CA TYR A 169 -5.58 4.86 -34.72
C TYR A 169 -5.41 4.78 -33.22
N HIS A 170 -4.66 3.79 -32.76
CA HIS A 170 -4.26 3.72 -31.37
C HIS A 170 -2.76 3.45 -31.26
N CYS A 171 -2.17 3.95 -30.19
CA CYS A 171 -0.77 3.72 -29.88
C CYS A 171 -0.68 2.54 -28.90
N SER A 172 0.33 1.69 -29.07
CA SER A 172 0.69 0.61 -28.15
C SER A 172 2.17 0.77 -27.76
N CYS A 173 2.55 0.53 -26.51
CA CYS A 173 3.97 0.60 -26.16
C CYS A 173 4.73 -0.55 -26.84
N LYS A 174 5.98 -0.28 -27.27
CA LYS A 174 6.84 -1.33 -27.83
C LYS A 174 7.15 -2.37 -26.75
N THR A 175 7.44 -3.60 -27.16
CA THR A 175 7.91 -4.66 -26.26
C THR A 175 9.10 -4.17 -25.43
N GLY A 176 9.06 -4.31 -24.10
CA GLY A 176 10.06 -3.75 -23.19
C GLY A 176 9.77 -2.32 -22.75
N PHE A 177 8.58 -1.77 -23.03
CA PHE A 177 8.12 -0.47 -22.54
C PHE A 177 6.68 -0.54 -22.01
N ILE A 178 6.40 0.10 -20.87
CA ILE A 178 5.09 0.26 -20.23
C ILE A 178 4.72 1.73 -20.07
N GLY A 179 3.44 2.04 -19.87
CA GLY A 179 2.98 3.40 -19.63
C GLY A 179 1.72 3.75 -20.41
N ASP A 180 1.36 5.03 -20.41
CA ASP A 180 0.24 5.54 -21.18
C ASP A 180 0.69 5.69 -22.65
N PRO A 181 0.11 4.91 -23.58
CA PRO A 181 0.56 4.91 -24.98
C PRO A 181 0.40 6.25 -25.70
N VAL A 182 -0.35 7.20 -25.12
CA VAL A 182 -0.60 8.54 -25.67
C VAL A 182 0.28 9.61 -25.00
N LYS A 183 0.57 9.47 -23.70
CA LYS A 183 1.41 10.43 -22.95
C LYS A 183 2.90 10.09 -22.99
N GLY A 184 3.26 8.81 -23.07
CA GLY A 184 4.65 8.35 -23.12
C GLY A 184 4.84 6.92 -22.61
N CYS A 185 5.67 6.16 -23.33
CA CYS A 185 6.07 4.81 -22.95
C CYS A 185 7.46 4.85 -22.29
N LYS A 186 7.54 4.41 -21.03
CA LYS A 186 8.77 4.23 -20.26
C LYS A 186 9.24 2.76 -20.35
N PRO A 187 10.53 2.45 -20.19
CA PRO A 187 10.99 1.06 -20.19
C PRO A 187 10.20 0.20 -19.17
N GLU A 188 9.89 -1.03 -19.54
CA GLU A 188 9.03 -1.97 -18.79
C GLU A 188 9.61 -2.27 -17.42
N VAL A 189 10.94 -2.27 -17.30
CA VAL A 189 11.67 -1.97 -16.06
C VAL A 189 13.07 -1.48 -16.50
N SER A 190 13.43 -0.23 -16.21
CA SER A 190 14.82 0.24 -16.29
C SER A 190 15.30 0.50 -14.87
N CYS A 191 16.23 -0.32 -14.40
CA CYS A 191 16.97 -0.02 -13.19
C CYS A 191 18.10 0.92 -13.56
N GLY A 192 18.04 2.15 -13.05
CA GLY A 192 18.93 3.22 -13.52
C GLY A 192 18.84 3.44 -15.04
N ASN A 193 19.86 4.10 -15.60
CA ASN A 193 19.99 4.45 -17.02
C ASN A 193 20.19 3.23 -17.97
N SER A 194 19.86 2.01 -17.53
CA SER A 194 20.05 0.78 -18.31
C SER A 194 18.83 0.45 -19.19
N LEU A 195 19.09 0.04 -20.44
CA LEU A 195 18.05 -0.25 -21.45
C LEU A 195 17.27 -1.56 -21.19
N THR A 196 17.73 -2.44 -20.29
CA THR A 196 17.08 -3.73 -19.97
C THR A 196 17.29 -4.09 -18.49
N ASN A 197 16.23 -4.46 -17.76
CA ASN A 197 16.31 -4.98 -16.40
C ASN A 197 17.02 -6.36 -16.36
N PRO A 198 18.12 -6.52 -15.60
CA PRO A 198 18.85 -7.78 -15.49
C PRO A 198 18.18 -8.81 -14.55
N CYS A 199 17.18 -8.39 -13.77
CA CYS A 199 16.54 -9.23 -12.76
C CYS A 199 15.57 -10.27 -13.33
N HIS A 200 15.25 -11.27 -12.52
CA HIS A 200 14.22 -12.26 -12.85
C HIS A 200 12.84 -11.59 -13.09
N ALA A 201 11.96 -12.24 -13.84
CA ALA A 201 10.62 -11.71 -14.13
C ALA A 201 9.75 -11.51 -12.87
N ASN A 202 10.04 -12.28 -11.82
CA ASN A 202 9.38 -12.18 -10.51
C ASN A 202 10.28 -11.51 -9.46
N ALA A 203 11.26 -10.71 -9.90
CA ALA A 203 12.12 -9.94 -9.01
C ALA A 203 11.92 -8.44 -9.25
N SER A 204 11.96 -7.67 -8.17
CA SER A 204 12.13 -6.23 -8.22
C SER A 204 13.61 -5.92 -8.44
N CYS A 205 13.83 -4.82 -9.14
CA CYS A 205 15.15 -4.28 -9.32
C CYS A 205 15.35 -3.08 -8.40
N VAL A 206 16.42 -3.10 -7.62
CA VAL A 206 16.74 -2.09 -6.62
C VAL A 206 18.04 -1.40 -7.04
N LEU A 207 18.03 -0.08 -7.02
CA LEU A 207 19.23 0.74 -7.24
C LEU A 207 19.84 1.03 -5.87
N GLU A 208 21.10 0.66 -5.69
CA GLU A 208 21.84 0.87 -4.45
C GLU A 208 22.44 2.29 -4.40
N ARG A 209 22.93 2.71 -3.22
CA ARG A 209 23.57 4.02 -3.00
C ARG A 209 24.77 4.25 -3.92
N ASP A 210 25.62 3.23 -4.08
CA ASP A 210 26.79 3.20 -4.98
C ASP A 210 26.44 3.21 -6.49
N GLY A 211 25.14 3.30 -6.83
CA GLY A 211 24.63 3.25 -8.20
C GLY A 211 24.65 1.84 -8.82
N SER A 212 25.04 0.81 -8.06
CA SER A 212 24.96 -0.57 -8.48
C SER A 212 23.51 -1.06 -8.50
N ILE A 213 23.28 -2.16 -9.22
CA ILE A 213 21.96 -2.76 -9.38
C ILE A 213 21.93 -4.07 -8.63
N SER A 214 21.00 -4.20 -7.69
CA SER A 214 20.65 -5.47 -7.05
C SER A 214 19.26 -5.93 -7.47
N CYS A 215 19.02 -7.22 -7.31
CA CYS A 215 17.76 -7.85 -7.65
C CYS A 215 17.23 -8.56 -6.40
N GLN A 216 15.96 -8.34 -6.08
CA GLN A 216 15.29 -8.98 -4.95
C GLN A 216 14.08 -9.74 -5.47
N CYS A 217 13.94 -11.02 -5.10
CA CYS A 217 12.74 -11.78 -5.46
C CYS A 217 11.51 -11.13 -4.81
N GLY A 218 10.41 -11.01 -5.57
CA GLY A 218 9.15 -10.50 -5.05
C GLY A 218 8.49 -11.48 -4.09
N ILE A 219 7.51 -11.01 -3.32
CA ILE A 219 6.77 -11.80 -2.32
C ILE A 219 6.15 -13.05 -2.96
N GLY A 220 6.28 -14.20 -2.29
CA GLY A 220 5.90 -15.53 -2.81
C GLY A 220 6.95 -16.16 -3.73
N TRP A 221 8.14 -15.55 -3.82
CA TRP A 221 9.29 -16.07 -4.53
C TRP A 221 10.58 -15.90 -3.72
N ALA A 222 11.47 -16.88 -3.80
CA ALA A 222 12.76 -16.89 -3.12
C ALA A 222 13.90 -17.21 -4.09
N GLY A 223 15.12 -16.76 -3.75
CA GLY A 223 16.30 -16.90 -4.59
C GLY A 223 17.24 -15.71 -4.47
N ASN A 224 18.13 -15.55 -5.45
CA ASN A 224 19.13 -14.48 -5.46
C ASN A 224 18.72 -13.26 -6.32
N GLY A 225 17.43 -13.14 -6.64
CA GLY A 225 16.86 -12.08 -7.47
C GLY A 225 17.10 -12.21 -8.98
N TYR A 226 18.20 -12.82 -9.40
CA TYR A 226 18.45 -13.16 -10.81
C TYR A 226 17.77 -14.48 -11.20
N LEU A 227 17.63 -15.39 -10.24
CA LEU A 227 16.83 -16.61 -10.32
C LEU A 227 15.90 -16.62 -9.11
N CYS A 228 14.59 -16.67 -9.36
CA CYS A 228 13.59 -16.80 -8.32
C CYS A 228 12.73 -18.03 -8.55
N GLY A 229 12.58 -18.85 -7.51
CA GLY A 229 11.67 -19.99 -7.42
C GLY A 229 10.44 -19.62 -6.61
N LYS A 230 9.39 -20.43 -6.72
CA LYS A 230 8.20 -20.26 -5.89
C LYS A 230 8.55 -20.54 -4.43
N ASP A 231 8.01 -19.74 -3.55
CA ASP A 231 8.16 -19.81 -2.10
C ASP A 231 6.73 -19.79 -1.52
N THR A 232 6.29 -20.95 -1.01
CA THR A 232 4.89 -21.19 -0.66
C THR A 232 4.51 -20.59 0.67
N ASP A 233 5.38 -20.72 1.65
CA ASP A 233 5.18 -20.28 3.02
C ASP A 233 5.91 -18.98 3.35
N ILE A 234 6.62 -18.39 2.39
CA ILE A 234 7.14 -17.03 2.38
C ILE A 234 8.25 -16.81 3.42
N ASP A 235 9.06 -17.83 3.67
CA ASP A 235 10.17 -17.76 4.63
C ASP A 235 11.50 -17.34 3.99
N GLY A 236 11.54 -17.19 2.66
CA GLY A 236 12.73 -16.80 1.92
C GLY A 236 13.54 -17.96 1.35
N TYR A 237 13.03 -19.19 1.40
CA TYR A 237 13.60 -20.34 0.71
C TYR A 237 12.62 -20.92 -0.33
N PRO A 238 13.11 -21.31 -1.52
CA PRO A 238 12.23 -21.81 -2.57
C PRO A 238 11.81 -23.27 -2.34
N ASP A 239 10.57 -23.60 -2.74
CA ASP A 239 9.97 -24.96 -2.71
C ASP A 239 10.90 -26.02 -3.36
N GLU A 240 11.70 -25.58 -4.34
CA GLU A 240 12.59 -26.42 -5.15
C GLU A 240 13.97 -25.77 -5.30
N LYS A 241 15.01 -26.61 -5.31
CA LYS A 241 16.39 -26.14 -5.43
C LYS A 241 16.64 -25.38 -6.74
N LEU A 242 17.16 -24.16 -6.63
CA LEU A 242 17.54 -23.33 -7.77
C LEU A 242 18.99 -23.57 -8.23
N LYS A 243 19.28 -23.17 -9.47
CA LYS A 243 20.61 -23.34 -10.09
C LYS A 243 21.58 -22.19 -9.74
N CYS A 244 21.63 -21.82 -8.47
CA CYS A 244 22.55 -20.85 -7.91
C CYS A 244 23.25 -21.42 -6.67
N LYS A 245 24.33 -20.76 -6.24
CA LYS A 245 25.14 -21.21 -5.09
C LYS A 245 24.72 -20.58 -3.77
N ASP A 246 23.96 -19.48 -3.83
CA ASP A 246 23.51 -18.71 -2.69
C ASP A 246 22.65 -19.56 -1.73
N ALA A 247 22.63 -19.19 -0.45
CA ALA A 247 21.88 -19.93 0.57
C ALA A 247 20.37 -19.98 0.24
N HIS A 248 19.79 -18.83 -0.11
CA HIS A 248 18.40 -18.68 -0.55
C HIS A 248 18.06 -19.38 -1.88
N CYS A 249 18.99 -20.11 -2.48
CA CYS A 249 18.74 -20.98 -3.65
C CYS A 249 18.63 -22.45 -3.29
N ARG A 250 18.86 -22.82 -2.03
CA ARG A 250 18.67 -24.18 -1.53
C ARG A 250 17.18 -24.49 -1.48
N LYS A 251 16.85 -25.78 -1.56
CA LYS A 251 15.46 -26.21 -1.38
C LYS A 251 15.11 -26.00 0.08
N ASP A 252 13.94 -25.44 0.32
CA ASP A 252 13.34 -25.41 1.64
C ASP A 252 13.13 -26.85 2.21
N ASN A 253 13.55 -27.05 3.46
CA ASN A 253 13.39 -28.29 4.21
C ASN A 253 12.02 -28.42 4.91
N CYS A 254 11.19 -27.36 4.94
CA CYS A 254 9.81 -27.38 5.45
C CYS A 254 8.79 -26.55 4.64
N ILE A 255 8.71 -26.77 3.32
CA ILE A 255 7.81 -26.18 2.26
C ILE A 255 6.45 -25.53 2.67
N TYR A 256 5.81 -25.95 3.76
CA TYR A 256 4.50 -25.46 4.20
C TYR A 256 4.49 -24.82 5.59
N VAL A 257 5.62 -24.79 6.29
CA VAL A 257 5.76 -24.28 7.66
C VAL A 257 6.96 -23.34 7.65
N PRO A 258 6.75 -22.02 7.76
CA PRO A 258 7.83 -21.06 7.70
C PRO A 258 8.90 -21.37 8.75
N ASN A 259 10.13 -21.58 8.30
CA ASN A 259 11.27 -21.84 9.15
C ASN A 259 12.52 -21.21 8.53
N SER A 260 12.52 -19.88 8.48
CA SER A 260 13.50 -19.07 7.75
C SER A 260 14.97 -19.26 8.17
N GLY A 261 15.23 -19.93 9.30
CA GLY A 261 16.58 -20.36 9.72
C GLY A 261 17.04 -21.70 9.11
N GLN A 262 16.10 -22.48 8.56
CA GLN A 262 16.27 -23.83 8.01
C GLN A 262 17.01 -24.79 8.97
N GLU A 263 16.82 -24.63 10.27
CA GLU A 263 17.38 -25.52 11.28
C GLU A 263 16.94 -26.99 11.01
N ASP A 264 17.88 -27.90 11.20
CA ASP A 264 17.81 -29.34 10.86
C ASP A 264 18.86 -30.05 11.73
N ALA A 265 18.44 -30.46 12.93
CA ALA A 265 19.31 -30.92 14.00
C ALA A 265 19.98 -32.26 13.67
N ASP A 266 19.25 -33.21 13.08
CA ASP A 266 19.77 -34.54 12.72
C ASP A 266 20.36 -34.63 11.29
N ARG A 267 20.08 -33.63 10.44
CA ARG A 267 20.54 -33.49 9.05
C ARG A 267 20.00 -34.54 8.11
N ASP A 268 18.78 -35.02 8.33
CA ASP A 268 18.09 -35.92 7.42
C ASP A 268 17.51 -35.20 6.18
N GLY A 269 17.43 -33.87 6.23
CA GLY A 269 16.94 -32.99 5.17
C GLY A 269 15.49 -32.53 5.34
N GLN A 270 14.82 -32.92 6.42
CA GLN A 270 13.59 -32.34 6.95
C GLN A 270 13.96 -31.30 8.02
N GLY A 271 13.29 -30.15 8.04
CA GLY A 271 13.62 -29.11 9.02
C GLY A 271 12.95 -29.35 10.37
N ASP A 272 13.55 -28.83 11.44
CA ASP A 272 13.08 -29.01 12.82
C ASP A 272 11.61 -28.60 13.00
N ALA A 273 11.16 -27.56 12.27
CA ALA A 273 9.80 -27.03 12.35
C ALA A 273 8.70 -27.96 11.81
N CYS A 274 9.07 -28.95 10.99
CA CYS A 274 8.13 -29.89 10.37
C CYS A 274 8.55 -31.36 10.54
N ASP A 275 9.60 -31.64 11.29
CA ASP A 275 10.01 -32.99 11.66
C ASP A 275 9.19 -33.51 12.86
N GLU A 276 8.85 -34.79 12.84
CA GLU A 276 8.18 -35.47 13.96
C GLU A 276 9.19 -35.96 15.03
N ASP A 277 10.47 -36.10 14.67
CA ASP A 277 11.59 -36.59 15.48
C ASP A 277 12.86 -35.81 15.11
N ALA A 278 12.92 -34.53 15.50
CA ALA A 278 13.87 -33.56 14.94
C ALA A 278 15.34 -33.89 15.21
N ASP A 279 15.62 -34.68 16.24
CA ASP A 279 16.98 -35.11 16.58
C ASP A 279 17.30 -36.56 16.16
N GLY A 280 16.32 -37.29 15.63
CA GLY A 280 16.46 -38.63 15.08
C GLY A 280 16.75 -39.71 16.12
N ASP A 281 16.38 -39.51 17.39
CA ASP A 281 16.63 -40.46 18.48
C ASP A 281 15.54 -41.55 18.63
N SER A 282 14.51 -41.49 17.77
CA SER A 282 13.33 -42.36 17.75
C SER A 282 12.30 -42.10 18.85
N ILE A 283 12.35 -40.94 19.51
CA ILE A 283 11.34 -40.45 20.44
C ILE A 283 10.64 -39.25 19.78
N PRO A 284 9.32 -39.32 19.54
CA PRO A 284 8.61 -38.19 18.93
C PRO A 284 8.73 -36.91 19.77
N ASN A 285 8.88 -35.76 19.12
CA ASN A 285 9.13 -34.46 19.76
C ASN A 285 8.20 -34.16 20.96
N GLU A 286 6.89 -34.46 20.86
CA GLU A 286 5.91 -34.22 21.93
C GLU A 286 6.13 -35.05 23.21
N LEU A 287 6.88 -36.14 23.11
CA LEU A 287 7.20 -37.05 24.21
C LEU A 287 8.66 -36.93 24.65
N ASP A 288 9.44 -36.11 23.95
CA ASP A 288 10.87 -35.94 24.16
C ASP A 288 11.15 -34.70 25.03
N ASN A 289 11.83 -34.91 26.15
CA ASN A 289 12.28 -33.81 27.01
C ASN A 289 13.54 -33.08 26.50
N CYS A 290 14.13 -33.52 25.39
CA CYS A 290 15.23 -32.86 24.68
C CYS A 290 15.12 -33.01 23.16
N TRP A 291 13.96 -32.68 22.59
CA TRP A 291 13.62 -32.86 21.16
C TRP A 291 14.60 -32.34 20.08
N LEU A 292 15.62 -31.54 20.43
CA LEU A 292 16.68 -31.07 19.51
C LEU A 292 18.05 -31.72 19.77
N LYS A 293 18.14 -32.67 20.72
CA LYS A 293 19.40 -33.26 21.14
C LYS A 293 19.22 -34.72 21.62
N PRO A 294 19.80 -35.70 20.89
CA PRO A 294 19.47 -37.10 21.08
C PRO A 294 19.68 -37.60 22.50
N ASN A 295 18.62 -38.14 23.13
CA ASN A 295 18.63 -38.62 24.50
C ASN A 295 17.63 -39.75 24.76
N VAL A 296 17.81 -40.88 24.07
CA VAL A 296 17.04 -42.13 24.20
C VAL A 296 16.76 -42.60 25.65
N ASP A 297 17.57 -42.21 26.63
CA ASP A 297 17.35 -42.57 28.05
C ASP A 297 16.34 -41.68 28.78
N GLN A 298 15.96 -40.53 28.21
CA GLN A 298 15.02 -39.53 28.73
C GLN A 298 15.31 -39.14 30.17
N LYS A 299 16.58 -39.20 30.58
CA LYS A 299 16.96 -38.93 31.96
C LYS A 299 16.72 -37.45 32.28
N ASN A 300 16.01 -37.19 33.37
CA ASN A 300 15.75 -35.84 33.87
C ASN A 300 15.90 -35.85 35.41
N SER A 301 16.96 -35.20 35.92
CA SER A 301 17.42 -35.34 37.31
C SER A 301 16.68 -34.44 38.29
N ASP A 302 16.17 -33.28 37.87
CA ASP A 302 15.43 -32.33 38.72
C ASP A 302 13.93 -32.28 38.41
N SER A 303 13.50 -32.99 37.36
CA SER A 303 12.13 -33.14 36.91
C SER A 303 11.47 -31.81 36.51
N ASP A 304 12.19 -30.94 35.81
CA ASP A 304 11.58 -29.84 35.05
C ASP A 304 11.17 -30.26 33.63
N SER A 305 10.99 -29.34 32.69
CA SER A 305 10.61 -29.64 31.30
C SER A 305 11.74 -30.16 30.42
N HIS A 306 13.00 -30.00 30.83
CA HIS A 306 14.18 -30.32 30.03
C HIS A 306 14.90 -31.56 30.57
N GLY A 307 15.33 -32.45 29.68
CA GLY A 307 16.14 -33.61 30.05
C GLY A 307 17.60 -33.24 30.32
N ASP A 308 18.31 -34.09 31.07
CA ASP A 308 19.73 -33.92 31.41
C ASP A 308 20.65 -33.66 30.19
N ALA A 309 20.23 -34.07 29.00
CA ALA A 309 20.99 -33.93 27.77
C ALA A 309 21.02 -32.49 27.27
N CYS A 310 19.92 -31.76 27.39
CA CYS A 310 19.72 -30.39 26.90
C CYS A 310 19.59 -29.36 28.02
N ASP A 311 19.45 -29.80 29.27
CA ASP A 311 19.32 -28.93 30.43
C ASP A 311 20.67 -28.30 30.82
N ASN A 312 20.77 -26.97 30.69
CA ASN A 312 21.93 -26.17 31.08
C ASN A 312 22.10 -26.05 32.61
N CYS A 313 21.12 -26.50 33.40
CA CYS A 313 21.15 -26.57 34.86
C CYS A 313 20.58 -27.88 35.44
N ARG A 314 21.05 -29.03 34.94
CA ARG A 314 20.75 -30.44 35.34
C ARG A 314 20.28 -30.79 36.77
N LEU A 315 20.58 -30.00 37.80
CA LEU A 315 20.21 -30.26 39.20
C LEU A 315 19.28 -29.20 39.80
N ALA A 316 18.92 -28.15 39.05
CA ALA A 316 18.18 -26.99 39.50
C ALA A 316 17.17 -26.57 38.43
N LYS A 317 15.88 -26.78 38.74
CA LYS A 317 14.78 -26.55 37.80
C LYS A 317 14.84 -25.15 37.20
N ASN A 318 14.88 -25.08 35.87
CA ASN A 318 14.83 -23.84 35.11
C ASN A 318 14.19 -24.09 33.73
N PRO A 319 12.84 -24.20 33.69
CA PRO A 319 12.09 -24.42 32.46
C PRO A 319 12.32 -23.39 31.35
N ASP A 320 12.82 -22.19 31.70
CA ASP A 320 13.14 -21.10 30.77
C ASP A 320 14.52 -21.25 30.13
N GLN A 321 15.39 -22.11 30.68
CA GLN A 321 16.76 -22.37 30.21
C GLN A 321 17.59 -21.09 29.97
N ARG A 322 17.26 -20.00 30.66
CA ARG A 322 17.95 -18.72 30.47
C ARG A 322 19.43 -18.84 30.83
N ASP A 323 20.26 -18.28 29.96
CA ASP A 323 21.73 -18.26 30.05
C ASP A 323 22.19 -16.88 29.58
N THR A 324 22.39 -15.97 30.54
CA THR A 324 22.58 -14.53 30.27
C THR A 324 23.90 -14.22 29.56
N ASP A 325 24.98 -14.95 29.85
CA ASP A 325 26.31 -14.76 29.23
C ASP A 325 26.63 -15.80 28.12
N SER A 326 25.72 -16.75 27.91
CA SER A 326 25.83 -17.80 26.88
C SER A 326 27.07 -18.69 27.05
N ASP A 327 27.51 -18.92 28.29
CA ASP A 327 28.64 -19.82 28.58
C ASP A 327 28.26 -21.32 28.58
N GLY A 328 26.95 -21.61 28.48
CA GLY A 328 26.36 -22.94 28.48
C GLY A 328 25.90 -23.41 29.86
N LYS A 329 25.96 -22.56 30.89
CA LYS A 329 25.45 -22.81 32.24
C LYS A 329 24.33 -21.83 32.53
N GLY A 330 23.14 -22.36 32.80
CA GLY A 330 21.96 -21.52 32.98
C GLY A 330 22.04 -20.64 34.24
N ASP A 331 21.34 -19.51 34.20
CA ASP A 331 21.25 -18.54 35.30
C ASP A 331 20.94 -19.20 36.65
N ALA A 332 20.07 -20.22 36.66
CA ALA A 332 19.60 -20.89 37.87
C ALA A 332 20.69 -21.64 38.64
N CYS A 333 21.78 -22.01 37.96
CA CYS A 333 22.91 -22.70 38.54
C CYS A 333 24.23 -21.98 38.33
N ASP A 334 24.22 -20.80 37.69
CA ASP A 334 25.37 -19.92 37.62
C ASP A 334 25.60 -19.10 38.89
N ASP A 335 26.87 -19.02 39.29
CA ASP A 335 27.34 -18.19 40.39
C ASP A 335 27.74 -16.77 39.91
N ASP A 336 27.83 -16.56 38.60
CA ASP A 336 28.26 -15.35 37.87
C ASP A 336 27.47 -15.33 36.54
N MET A 337 26.21 -14.89 36.59
CA MET A 337 25.26 -15.07 35.48
C MET A 337 25.59 -14.24 34.24
N ASP A 338 26.26 -13.09 34.40
CA ASP A 338 26.56 -12.19 33.29
C ASP A 338 28.02 -12.30 32.80
N GLY A 339 28.86 -13.11 33.45
CA GLY A 339 30.21 -13.43 33.03
C GLY A 339 31.20 -12.27 33.22
N ASP A 340 30.86 -11.29 34.05
CA ASP A 340 31.70 -10.12 34.28
C ASP A 340 32.92 -10.45 35.18
N GLY A 341 32.88 -11.59 35.88
CA GLY A 341 33.94 -12.08 36.76
C GLY A 341 33.69 -11.80 38.26
N LEU A 342 32.54 -11.24 38.60
CA LEU A 342 32.03 -11.07 39.95
C LEU A 342 30.94 -12.11 40.22
N LYS A 343 30.84 -12.55 41.47
CA LYS A 343 29.78 -13.50 41.83
C LYS A 343 28.47 -12.76 42.02
N ASN A 344 27.33 -13.37 41.68
CA ASN A 344 25.99 -12.78 41.80
C ASN A 344 25.72 -12.08 43.16
N PHE A 345 26.22 -12.62 44.28
CA PHE A 345 25.99 -12.02 45.60
C PHE A 345 26.91 -10.83 45.95
N LEU A 346 27.95 -10.59 45.15
CA LEU A 346 28.86 -9.45 45.25
C LEU A 346 28.59 -8.41 44.17
N ASP A 347 27.70 -8.73 43.24
CA ASP A 347 27.43 -7.98 42.04
C ASP A 347 26.12 -7.18 42.20
N ASN A 348 26.21 -5.86 42.01
CA ASN A 348 25.07 -4.95 42.03
C ASN A 348 24.26 -4.93 40.72
N CYS A 349 24.72 -5.62 39.67
CA CYS A 349 24.02 -5.85 38.40
C CYS A 349 24.17 -7.28 37.90
N GLN A 350 23.60 -8.23 38.63
CA GLN A 350 23.72 -9.69 38.41
C GLN A 350 23.43 -10.23 36.99
N ARG A 351 22.91 -9.42 36.06
CA ARG A 351 22.53 -9.82 34.69
C ARG A 351 23.14 -8.89 33.63
N VAL A 352 23.93 -7.91 34.02
CA VAL A 352 24.46 -6.87 33.10
C VAL A 352 25.91 -6.60 33.47
N GLN A 353 26.81 -6.96 32.56
CA GLN A 353 28.25 -6.87 32.79
C GLN A 353 28.69 -5.47 33.23
N ASN A 354 29.17 -5.34 34.47
CA ASN A 354 29.59 -4.07 35.03
C ASN A 354 30.74 -4.25 36.03
N ARG A 355 31.91 -4.64 35.50
CA ARG A 355 33.14 -4.90 36.27
C ARG A 355 33.59 -3.78 37.20
N ASP A 356 33.18 -2.55 36.94
CA ASP A 356 33.50 -1.38 37.74
C ASP A 356 32.60 -1.22 38.97
N GLN A 357 31.43 -1.87 38.98
CA GLN A 357 30.43 -1.86 40.05
C GLN A 357 30.08 -0.44 40.48
N LEU A 358 30.00 0.48 39.50
CA LEU A 358 29.62 1.85 39.77
C LEU A 358 28.17 1.88 40.28
N ASP A 359 27.93 2.61 41.36
CA ASP A 359 26.62 2.82 42.00
C ASP A 359 26.65 4.26 42.54
N ARG A 360 26.14 5.18 41.73
CA ARG A 360 26.30 6.62 41.93
C ARG A 360 25.40 7.17 43.01
N ASP A 361 24.20 6.63 43.13
CA ASP A 361 23.19 7.10 44.07
C ASP A 361 23.14 6.30 45.38
N GLY A 362 23.80 5.14 45.41
CA GLY A 362 24.02 4.30 46.59
C GLY A 362 22.78 3.51 46.98
N ASP A 363 21.90 3.18 46.05
CA ASP A 363 20.66 2.46 46.31
C ASP A 363 20.85 0.92 46.35
N GLY A 364 22.00 0.43 45.86
CA GLY A 364 22.40 -0.96 45.82
C GLY A 364 22.21 -1.66 44.47
N VAL A 365 21.72 -0.95 43.46
CA VAL A 365 21.66 -1.34 42.06
C VAL A 365 22.76 -0.58 41.32
N GLY A 366 23.50 -1.24 40.42
CA GLY A 366 24.62 -0.58 39.72
C GLY A 366 24.15 0.30 38.55
N ASP A 367 24.91 1.35 38.22
CA ASP A 367 24.60 2.31 37.14
C ASP A 367 24.28 1.62 35.79
N ALA A 368 24.86 0.43 35.53
CA ALA A 368 24.68 -0.31 34.28
C ALA A 368 23.30 -0.97 34.13
N CYS A 369 22.62 -1.27 35.25
CA CYS A 369 21.32 -1.94 35.27
C CYS A 369 20.26 -1.17 36.07
N ASP A 370 20.62 0.02 36.54
CA ASP A 370 19.72 0.92 37.26
C ASP A 370 18.88 1.73 36.26
N SER A 371 17.56 1.62 36.39
CA SER A 371 16.59 2.40 35.61
C SER A 371 16.56 3.89 36.01
N CYS A 372 17.15 4.26 37.15
CA CYS A 372 17.34 5.64 37.58
C CYS A 372 18.74 5.90 38.20
N PRO A 373 19.84 5.87 37.42
CA PRO A 373 21.23 5.93 37.92
C PRO A 373 21.63 7.15 38.79
N ASP A 374 20.76 8.15 38.91
CA ASP A 374 20.98 9.37 39.67
C ASP A 374 19.96 9.56 40.82
N ILE A 375 18.97 8.66 40.99
CA ILE A 375 17.86 8.78 41.96
C ILE A 375 17.55 7.43 42.63
N PRO A 376 17.77 7.29 43.96
CA PRO A 376 17.66 6.00 44.63
C PRO A 376 16.30 5.32 44.49
N ASN A 377 16.26 4.14 43.87
CA ASN A 377 15.09 3.33 43.59
C ASN A 377 15.39 1.80 43.69
N PRO A 378 15.70 1.25 44.88
CA PRO A 378 16.19 -0.14 45.02
C PRO A 378 15.22 -1.25 44.55
N ASN A 379 13.96 -0.89 44.29
CA ASN A 379 12.94 -1.81 43.80
C ASN A 379 12.82 -1.84 42.28
N GLN A 380 13.48 -0.93 41.55
CA GLN A 380 13.53 -0.87 40.08
C GLN A 380 12.13 -1.01 39.45
N SER A 381 11.15 -0.32 40.04
CA SER A 381 9.77 -0.32 39.57
C SER A 381 9.67 0.52 38.30
N ASP A 382 9.06 -0.06 37.28
CA ASP A 382 8.81 0.53 35.96
C ASP A 382 7.39 0.08 35.53
N ILE A 383 6.40 0.93 35.81
CA ILE A 383 4.98 0.56 35.69
C ILE A 383 4.48 0.53 34.24
N ASP A 384 5.05 1.38 33.38
CA ASP A 384 4.68 1.50 31.97
C ASP A 384 5.70 0.86 31.03
N SER A 385 6.76 0.24 31.54
CA SER A 385 7.69 -0.61 30.80
C SER A 385 8.48 0.13 29.71
N ASP A 386 8.80 1.40 29.95
CA ASP A 386 9.56 2.26 29.03
C ASP A 386 11.09 2.22 29.28
N LEU A 387 11.55 1.44 30.27
CA LEU A 387 12.94 1.31 30.73
C LEU A 387 13.44 2.46 31.62
N VAL A 388 12.58 3.43 31.95
CA VAL A 388 12.84 4.51 32.89
C VAL A 388 12.10 4.21 34.20
N GLY A 389 12.81 4.18 35.32
CA GLY A 389 12.19 3.81 36.59
C GLY A 389 11.20 4.87 37.09
N ASP A 390 10.14 4.44 37.79
CA ASP A 390 9.07 5.30 38.33
C ASP A 390 9.57 6.51 39.16
N SER A 391 10.80 6.41 39.71
CA SER A 391 11.40 7.45 40.56
C SER A 391 11.98 8.62 39.77
N CYS A 392 12.38 8.38 38.52
CA CYS A 392 12.95 9.36 37.60
C CYS A 392 12.10 9.58 36.35
N ASP A 393 11.09 8.75 36.13
CA ASP A 393 10.09 8.92 35.10
C ASP A 393 9.25 10.19 35.34
N THR A 394 9.31 11.08 34.37
CA THR A 394 8.56 12.34 34.38
C THR A 394 7.39 12.36 33.40
N ASN A 395 7.34 11.39 32.48
CA ASN A 395 6.40 11.32 31.37
C ASN A 395 6.31 12.64 30.54
N GLN A 396 7.34 13.48 30.63
CA GLN A 396 7.44 14.75 29.92
C GLN A 396 8.33 14.54 28.70
N ASP A 397 7.67 14.36 27.56
CA ASP A 397 8.27 14.20 26.24
C ASP A 397 7.68 15.31 25.36
N SER A 398 8.49 16.33 25.07
CA SER A 398 8.07 17.56 24.40
C SER A 398 7.85 17.40 22.91
N ASP A 399 8.56 16.49 22.25
CA ASP A 399 8.49 16.29 20.80
C ASP A 399 7.71 15.03 20.38
N GLY A 400 7.46 14.13 21.33
CA GLY A 400 6.63 12.95 21.23
C GLY A 400 7.35 11.70 20.71
N ASP A 401 8.68 11.65 20.74
CA ASP A 401 9.48 10.57 20.16
C ASP A 401 9.62 9.33 21.05
N GLY A 402 9.25 9.43 22.34
CA GLY A 402 9.29 8.34 23.31
C GLY A 402 10.40 8.44 24.35
N HIS A 403 11.31 9.42 24.23
CA HIS A 403 12.30 9.73 25.26
C HIS A 403 11.84 10.94 26.06
N GLN A 404 11.93 10.87 27.38
CA GLN A 404 11.60 12.03 28.21
C GLN A 404 12.67 13.13 28.07
N ASP A 405 12.27 14.40 28.17
CA ASP A 405 13.12 15.60 27.96
C ASP A 405 14.46 15.56 28.72
N THR A 406 14.54 14.85 29.84
CA THR A 406 15.77 14.76 30.67
C THR A 406 16.75 13.68 30.21
N LYS A 407 16.31 12.77 29.34
CA LYS A 407 17.05 11.61 28.82
C LYS A 407 17.20 11.65 27.30
N ASP A 408 16.51 12.58 26.66
CA ASP A 408 16.59 12.85 25.24
C ASP A 408 17.80 13.74 24.90
N ASN A 409 18.64 13.29 23.97
CA ASN A 409 19.78 14.06 23.44
C ASN A 409 19.35 15.16 22.45
N CYS A 410 18.10 15.16 21.99
CA CYS A 410 17.46 16.21 21.19
C CYS A 410 16.02 16.55 21.66
N PRO A 411 15.81 17.16 22.85
CA PRO A 411 14.49 17.35 23.50
C PRO A 411 13.35 18.05 22.73
N TYR A 412 13.63 18.57 21.54
CA TYR A 412 12.68 19.30 20.69
C TYR A 412 12.66 18.82 19.24
N VAL A 413 13.43 17.79 18.88
CA VAL A 413 13.59 17.25 17.53
C VAL A 413 13.49 15.74 17.58
N ILE A 414 12.45 15.22 16.96
CA ILE A 414 12.08 13.80 16.98
C ILE A 414 13.26 12.93 16.55
N ASN A 415 13.79 12.11 17.44
CA ASN A 415 14.90 11.22 17.13
C ASN A 415 14.89 9.96 18.01
N SER A 416 13.83 9.14 17.92
CA SER A 416 13.65 7.97 18.78
C SER A 416 14.83 6.99 18.80
N SER A 417 15.67 6.97 17.76
CA SER A 417 16.89 6.17 17.69
C SER A 417 18.04 6.67 18.57
N GLN A 418 18.01 7.94 19.00
CA GLN A 418 19.01 8.60 19.85
C GLN A 418 20.45 8.39 19.36
N VAL A 419 20.65 8.45 18.04
CA VAL A 419 21.99 8.36 17.44
C VAL A 419 22.78 9.60 17.86
N ASP A 420 24.03 9.37 18.25
CA ASP A 420 25.03 10.35 18.71
C ASP A 420 26.39 9.80 18.26
N SER A 421 26.74 10.13 17.02
CA SER A 421 27.85 9.50 16.27
C SER A 421 29.22 9.82 16.87
N ASP A 422 29.43 11.05 17.34
CA ASP A 422 30.68 11.49 17.97
C ASP A 422 30.72 11.34 19.50
N LYS A 423 29.58 11.06 20.13
CA LYS A 423 29.40 10.82 21.57
C LYS A 423 29.64 12.06 22.42
N ASP A 424 29.30 13.24 21.90
CA ASP A 424 29.41 14.51 22.64
C ASP A 424 28.17 14.81 23.52
N GLY A 425 27.10 14.05 23.33
CA GLY A 425 25.84 14.12 24.08
C GLY A 425 24.74 14.95 23.39
N LEU A 426 25.00 15.50 22.21
CA LEU A 426 24.00 16.02 21.28
C LEU A 426 23.65 14.93 20.26
N GLY A 427 22.38 14.77 19.90
CA GLY A 427 22.00 13.77 18.91
C GLY A 427 22.12 14.28 17.48
N ASP A 428 22.44 13.38 16.54
CA ASP A 428 22.72 13.72 15.12
C ASP A 428 21.59 14.58 14.48
N GLU A 429 20.31 14.32 14.82
CA GLU A 429 19.18 15.07 14.26
C GLU A 429 19.12 16.55 14.70
N CYS A 430 19.83 16.91 15.76
CA CYS A 430 19.93 18.28 16.27
C CYS A 430 21.37 18.80 16.42
N ASP A 431 22.35 18.04 15.93
CA ASP A 431 23.73 18.47 15.73
C ASP A 431 23.88 19.12 14.35
N ASP A 432 24.87 20.01 14.22
CA ASP A 432 25.29 20.60 12.94
C ASP A 432 26.63 19.98 12.43
N ASP A 433 27.29 19.11 13.22
CA ASP A 433 28.61 18.48 12.98
C ASP A 433 28.67 17.07 13.64
N ASP A 434 27.97 16.08 13.04
CA ASP A 434 27.71 14.73 13.61
C ASP A 434 28.97 13.92 13.99
N ASP A 435 30.13 14.22 13.40
CA ASP A 435 31.39 13.50 13.62
C ASP A 435 32.50 14.35 14.29
N ASN A 436 32.18 15.61 14.62
CA ASN A 436 33.04 16.58 15.27
C ASN A 436 34.39 16.79 14.56
N ASP A 437 34.43 16.66 13.23
CA ASP A 437 35.64 16.85 12.42
C ASP A 437 35.93 18.33 12.08
N GLY A 438 34.93 19.19 12.29
CA GLY A 438 34.95 20.64 12.07
C GLY A 438 34.37 21.10 10.72
N ILE A 439 33.80 20.20 9.93
CA ILE A 439 33.04 20.47 8.71
C ILE A 439 31.53 20.27 9.01
N PRO A 440 30.69 21.31 8.88
CA PRO A 440 29.26 21.14 9.16
C PRO A 440 28.55 20.27 8.11
N ASP A 441 27.57 19.49 8.54
CA ASP A 441 26.89 18.49 7.69
C ASP A 441 26.26 19.09 6.43
N VAL A 442 25.62 20.25 6.58
CA VAL A 442 24.82 20.88 5.51
C VAL A 442 25.30 22.29 5.16
N LEU A 443 25.85 23.05 6.11
CA LEU A 443 26.13 24.47 5.94
C LEU A 443 27.58 24.73 5.50
N PRO A 444 27.85 25.71 4.60
CA PRO A 444 29.22 26.08 4.21
C PRO A 444 30.10 26.45 5.43
N PRO A 445 31.32 25.87 5.58
CA PRO A 445 32.14 25.25 4.54
C PRO A 445 31.72 23.86 4.03
N GLY A 446 30.74 23.19 4.65
CA GLY A 446 30.10 21.98 4.15
C GLY A 446 29.31 22.15 2.84
N PRO A 447 28.57 21.12 2.39
CA PRO A 447 28.21 19.89 3.11
C PRO A 447 29.38 18.93 3.33
N ASP A 448 29.32 18.17 4.43
CA ASP A 448 30.23 17.06 4.70
C ASP A 448 29.96 15.88 3.75
N ASN A 449 31.00 15.32 3.12
CA ASN A 449 30.87 14.16 2.24
C ASN A 449 30.96 12.80 2.96
N CYS A 450 31.27 12.78 4.26
CA CYS A 450 31.23 11.62 5.16
C CYS A 450 30.66 12.00 6.54
N ARG A 451 29.40 12.41 6.58
CA ARG A 451 28.68 12.93 7.78
C ARG A 451 28.99 12.24 9.12
N LEU A 452 29.12 10.92 9.14
CA LEU A 452 29.25 10.14 10.40
C LEU A 452 30.70 9.73 10.70
N VAL A 453 31.67 10.14 9.88
CA VAL A 453 33.01 9.55 9.83
C VAL A 453 34.06 10.65 9.64
N PRO A 454 34.86 10.95 10.69
CA PRO A 454 35.73 12.12 10.68
C PRO A 454 36.72 12.14 9.52
N ASN A 455 36.60 13.12 8.62
CA ASN A 455 37.47 13.31 7.47
C ASN A 455 37.71 14.81 7.12
N PRO A 456 38.51 15.55 7.94
CA PRO A 456 38.66 17.01 7.79
C PRO A 456 39.28 17.48 6.47
N ASP A 457 39.83 16.57 5.66
CA ASP A 457 40.39 16.84 4.34
C ASP A 457 39.38 16.65 3.19
N GLN A 458 38.22 16.07 3.47
CA GLN A 458 37.08 15.90 2.55
C GLN A 458 37.53 15.29 1.21
N MET A 459 38.41 14.27 1.28
CA MET A 459 38.96 13.62 0.10
C MET A 459 37.88 12.78 -0.60
N ASP A 460 37.63 13.10 -1.86
CA ASP A 460 36.72 12.41 -2.79
C ASP A 460 37.45 12.35 -4.14
N ASP A 461 38.14 11.24 -4.40
CA ASP A 461 38.95 11.06 -5.60
C ASP A 461 38.11 10.83 -6.86
N ASN A 462 36.83 10.43 -6.71
CA ASN A 462 35.94 10.01 -7.79
C ASN A 462 34.87 11.08 -8.16
N ASP A 463 34.75 12.15 -7.37
CA ASP A 463 33.82 13.27 -7.47
C ASP A 463 32.32 12.83 -7.47
N ASP A 464 31.96 11.76 -6.75
CA ASP A 464 30.58 11.28 -6.63
C ASP A 464 29.78 11.95 -5.50
N GLY A 465 30.46 12.72 -4.64
CA GLY A 465 29.87 13.45 -3.53
C GLY A 465 29.85 12.68 -2.21
N VAL A 466 30.38 11.45 -2.17
CA VAL A 466 30.66 10.67 -0.96
C VAL A 466 32.18 10.62 -0.76
N GLY A 467 32.66 10.84 0.46
CA GLY A 467 34.09 10.83 0.72
C GLY A 467 34.71 9.43 0.66
N ASP A 468 35.97 9.34 0.24
CA ASP A 468 36.70 8.08 0.04
C ASP A 468 36.75 7.21 1.32
N VAL A 469 36.63 7.84 2.50
CA VAL A 469 36.74 7.19 3.82
C VAL A 469 35.47 6.43 4.19
N CYS A 470 34.32 6.78 3.61
CA CYS A 470 33.00 6.22 3.91
C CYS A 470 32.28 5.66 2.66
N GLU A 471 32.99 5.51 1.52
CA GLU A 471 32.42 5.15 0.20
C GLU A 471 31.59 3.84 0.18
N SER A 472 31.91 2.86 1.04
CA SER A 472 31.26 1.54 1.04
C SER A 472 30.60 1.12 2.35
N ASP A 473 30.78 1.94 3.38
CA ASP A 473 30.42 1.70 4.78
C ASP A 473 30.31 3.10 5.41
N PHE A 474 29.10 3.66 5.32
CA PHE A 474 28.85 5.08 5.58
C PHE A 474 28.94 5.45 7.07
N ASP A 475 28.67 4.51 7.97
CA ASP A 475 28.73 4.69 9.43
C ASP A 475 29.91 3.94 10.11
N GLN A 476 30.76 3.27 9.33
CA GLN A 476 31.96 2.56 9.78
C GLN A 476 31.72 1.44 10.81
N ASP A 477 30.56 0.79 10.76
CA ASP A 477 30.24 -0.33 11.64
C ASP A 477 30.85 -1.68 11.20
N LYS A 478 31.55 -1.69 10.05
CA LYS A 478 32.18 -2.84 9.36
C LYS A 478 31.23 -3.67 8.51
N VAL A 479 29.99 -3.22 8.31
CA VAL A 479 28.98 -3.83 7.46
C VAL A 479 28.77 -2.92 6.27
N ILE A 480 28.91 -3.46 5.07
CA ILE A 480 28.78 -2.65 3.86
C ILE A 480 27.33 -2.18 3.69
N ASP A 481 27.12 -0.94 3.24
CA ASP A 481 25.80 -0.30 3.06
C ASP A 481 24.76 -1.19 2.35
N ARG A 482 25.23 -2.03 1.44
CA ARG A 482 24.39 -2.92 0.64
C ARG A 482 23.69 -4.01 1.45
N ILE A 483 24.35 -4.53 2.49
CA ILE A 483 23.79 -5.58 3.34
C ILE A 483 23.41 -5.04 4.72
N ASP A 484 23.84 -3.82 5.02
CA ASP A 484 23.42 -3.10 6.20
C ASP A 484 21.98 -2.61 6.06
N ILE A 485 21.26 -2.82 7.15
CA ILE A 485 19.86 -2.48 7.31
C ILE A 485 19.68 -1.01 7.70
N CYS A 486 20.67 -0.42 8.35
CA CYS A 486 20.66 0.99 8.71
C CYS A 486 22.02 1.65 8.43
N PRO A 487 22.35 1.94 7.14
CA PRO A 487 23.63 2.53 6.72
C PRO A 487 23.98 3.93 7.25
N GLU A 488 23.19 4.46 8.17
CA GLU A 488 23.43 5.75 8.82
C GLU A 488 23.32 5.60 10.34
N ASN A 489 23.55 4.39 10.87
CA ASN A 489 23.46 4.09 12.29
C ASN A 489 24.35 2.88 12.63
N ALA A 490 25.56 3.19 13.12
CA ALA A 490 26.58 2.21 13.39
C ALA A 490 26.24 1.15 14.47
N GLU A 491 25.17 1.36 15.24
CA GLU A 491 24.72 0.43 16.26
C GLU A 491 23.74 -0.63 15.70
N VAL A 492 23.26 -0.49 14.45
CA VAL A 492 22.18 -1.33 13.87
C VAL A 492 22.55 -1.93 12.50
N THR A 493 23.30 -3.02 12.53
CA THR A 493 23.80 -3.70 11.31
C THR A 493 22.79 -4.65 10.61
N LEU A 494 21.93 -5.32 11.39
CA LEU A 494 21.07 -6.41 10.92
C LEU A 494 19.78 -6.54 11.73
N THR A 495 18.83 -7.33 11.24
CA THR A 495 17.56 -7.57 11.94
C THR A 495 17.78 -8.58 13.03
N ASP A 496 17.63 -8.17 14.29
CA ASP A 496 17.90 -9.02 15.44
C ASP A 496 16.89 -8.78 16.56
N PHE A 497 16.04 -9.79 16.82
CA PHE A 497 15.14 -9.84 17.96
C PHE A 497 15.58 -10.85 19.04
N ARG A 498 16.85 -11.29 19.08
CA ARG A 498 17.34 -12.18 20.16
C ARG A 498 17.28 -11.52 21.53
N ALA A 499 17.59 -10.23 21.59
CA ALA A 499 17.37 -9.41 22.76
C ALA A 499 16.03 -8.68 22.62
N TYR A 500 15.10 -9.00 23.51
CA TYR A 500 13.77 -8.40 23.52
C TYR A 500 13.24 -8.23 24.94
N GLN A 501 12.42 -7.20 25.12
CA GLN A 501 11.62 -6.99 26.31
C GLN A 501 10.29 -7.72 26.17
N THR A 502 9.92 -8.52 27.18
CA THR A 502 8.57 -9.08 27.27
C THR A 502 7.68 -8.12 28.04
N VAL A 503 6.59 -7.66 27.44
CA VAL A 503 5.63 -6.73 28.06
C VAL A 503 4.30 -7.45 28.23
N VAL A 504 3.82 -7.52 29.46
CA VAL A 504 2.54 -8.13 29.81
C VAL A 504 1.47 -7.04 29.89
N LEU A 505 0.40 -7.17 29.09
CA LEU A 505 -0.63 -6.13 28.97
C LEU A 505 -1.84 -6.35 29.89
N ASP A 506 -1.93 -7.48 30.57
CA ASP A 506 -2.92 -7.76 31.63
C ASP A 506 -2.30 -8.51 32.82
N PRO A 507 -1.46 -7.86 33.65
CA PRO A 507 -0.79 -8.53 34.77
C PRO A 507 -1.75 -9.00 35.88
N GLU A 508 -2.98 -8.50 35.90
CA GLU A 508 -4.03 -8.90 36.86
C GLU A 508 -4.99 -9.96 36.30
N GLY A 509 -4.71 -10.51 35.12
CA GLY A 509 -5.57 -11.44 34.39
C GLY A 509 -5.90 -12.73 35.13
N ASP A 510 -6.99 -13.39 34.71
CA ASP A 510 -7.46 -14.65 35.31
C ASP A 510 -6.76 -15.90 34.72
N ALA A 511 -6.22 -15.82 33.49
CA ALA A 511 -5.48 -16.92 32.88
C ALA A 511 -4.08 -17.05 33.49
N GLN A 512 -3.38 -15.92 33.68
CA GLN A 512 -2.03 -15.84 34.24
C GLN A 512 -1.04 -16.75 33.51
N ILE A 513 -1.21 -16.84 32.19
CA ILE A 513 -0.31 -17.59 31.31
C ILE A 513 0.42 -16.56 30.48
N ASP A 514 1.69 -16.35 30.80
CA ASP A 514 2.55 -15.48 30.02
C ASP A 514 2.86 -16.10 28.65
N PRO A 515 3.05 -15.29 27.60
CA PRO A 515 3.51 -15.79 26.32
C PRO A 515 4.88 -16.46 26.46
N ASN A 516 5.06 -17.60 25.78
CA ASN A 516 6.37 -18.23 25.63
C ASN A 516 6.90 -17.91 24.23
N TRP A 517 7.97 -17.13 24.18
CA TRP A 517 8.63 -16.70 22.95
C TRP A 517 9.88 -17.56 22.70
N VAL A 518 9.99 -18.09 21.49
CA VAL A 518 11.17 -18.81 21.01
C VAL A 518 11.74 -18.02 19.83
N VAL A 519 13.01 -17.66 19.91
CA VAL A 519 13.70 -16.89 18.86
C VAL A 519 14.60 -17.83 18.05
N LEU A 520 14.37 -17.87 16.74
CA LEU A 520 15.08 -18.69 15.76
C LEU A 520 15.73 -17.80 14.70
N ASN A 521 16.45 -18.40 13.74
CA ASN A 521 17.09 -17.68 12.64
C ASN A 521 17.89 -16.44 13.10
N GLN A 522 18.62 -16.58 14.20
CA GLN A 522 19.46 -15.52 14.78
C GLN A 522 18.70 -14.20 15.06
N GLY A 523 17.42 -14.26 15.42
CA GLY A 523 16.62 -13.07 15.71
C GLY A 523 15.68 -12.64 14.58
N MET A 524 15.68 -13.33 13.44
CA MET A 524 14.79 -13.03 12.32
C MET A 524 13.52 -13.90 12.29
N GLU A 525 13.32 -14.77 13.29
CA GLU A 525 12.11 -15.56 13.43
C GLU A 525 11.72 -15.68 14.90
N ILE A 526 10.44 -15.49 15.18
CA ILE A 526 9.88 -15.62 16.53
C ILE A 526 8.70 -16.58 16.45
N VAL A 527 8.64 -17.54 17.38
CA VAL A 527 7.51 -18.45 17.55
C VAL A 527 6.91 -18.24 18.93
N GLN A 528 5.59 -18.17 19.01
CA GLN A 528 4.86 -18.15 20.27
C GLN A 528 4.01 -19.41 20.39
N THR A 529 4.17 -20.14 21.51
CA THR A 529 3.67 -21.52 21.65
C THR A 529 2.47 -21.68 22.57
N MET A 530 2.12 -20.64 23.35
CA MET A 530 1.13 -20.75 24.43
C MET A 530 -0.17 -20.01 24.10
N ASN A 531 -1.32 -20.55 24.49
CA ASN A 531 -2.52 -19.72 24.57
C ASN A 531 -2.41 -18.81 25.80
N SER A 532 -1.99 -17.56 25.59
CA SER A 532 -1.53 -16.65 26.64
C SER A 532 -2.38 -15.39 26.80
N ASP A 533 -2.19 -14.72 27.93
CA ASP A 533 -2.58 -13.33 28.15
C ASP A 533 -1.98 -12.39 27.06
N PRO A 534 -2.52 -11.18 26.87
CA PRO A 534 -2.03 -10.27 25.83
C PRO A 534 -0.60 -9.86 26.18
N GLY A 535 0.31 -10.04 25.24
CA GLY A 535 1.71 -9.75 25.46
C GLY A 535 2.44 -9.33 24.20
N LEU A 536 3.58 -8.70 24.44
CA LEU A 536 4.48 -8.19 23.41
C LEU A 536 5.87 -8.77 23.62
N ALA A 537 6.55 -9.09 22.53
CA ALA A 537 8.00 -9.19 22.49
C ALA A 537 8.52 -7.99 21.69
N VAL A 538 9.18 -7.06 22.37
CA VAL A 538 9.63 -5.77 21.82
C VAL A 538 11.15 -5.78 21.71
N GLY A 539 11.69 -5.59 20.51
CA GLY A 539 13.13 -5.41 20.32
C GLY A 539 13.61 -4.13 21.02
N TYR A 540 14.89 -4.06 21.39
CA TYR A 540 15.44 -2.88 22.06
C TYR A 540 15.74 -1.72 21.11
N THR A 541 16.04 -2.01 19.85
CA THR A 541 16.33 -0.99 18.83
C THR A 541 15.10 -0.12 18.54
N ALA A 542 15.29 1.20 18.61
CA ALA A 542 14.29 2.20 18.30
C ALA A 542 14.57 2.86 16.94
N PHE A 543 13.50 3.35 16.29
CA PHE A 543 13.57 3.89 14.93
C PHE A 543 12.80 5.20 14.81
N SER A 544 13.41 6.18 14.14
CA SER A 544 12.78 7.45 13.75
C SER A 544 11.97 7.33 12.46
N GLY A 545 12.38 6.45 11.53
CA GLY A 545 11.64 6.10 10.33
C GLY A 545 11.99 4.69 9.87
N VAL A 546 10.97 3.88 9.57
CA VAL A 546 11.19 2.44 9.40
C VAL A 546 10.27 1.80 8.36
N ASP A 547 10.84 0.88 7.60
CA ASP A 547 10.10 -0.14 6.87
C ASP A 547 10.24 -1.47 7.64
N PHE A 548 9.13 -2.12 7.97
CA PHE A 548 9.12 -3.36 8.74
C PHE A 548 8.25 -4.42 8.06
N GLU A 549 8.81 -5.58 7.81
CA GLU A 549 8.14 -6.68 7.12
C GLU A 549 8.44 -8.03 7.75
N GLY A 550 7.54 -8.97 7.51
CA GLY A 550 7.65 -10.30 8.07
C GLY A 550 6.54 -11.20 7.56
N THR A 551 6.70 -12.49 7.83
CA THR A 551 5.77 -13.54 7.44
C THR A 551 4.98 -13.99 8.65
N PHE A 552 3.67 -13.82 8.58
CA PHE A 552 2.71 -14.24 9.59
C PHE A 552 2.12 -15.59 9.22
N HIS A 553 2.20 -16.56 10.13
CA HIS A 553 1.63 -17.89 9.96
C HIS A 553 1.13 -18.43 11.31
N VAL A 554 -0.05 -19.05 11.33
CA VAL A 554 -0.57 -19.76 12.52
C VAL A 554 -0.52 -21.25 12.21
N ASN A 555 0.40 -21.98 12.87
CA ASN A 555 0.70 -23.39 12.56
C ASN A 555 -0.25 -24.37 13.27
N THR A 556 -1.46 -23.95 13.57
CA THR A 556 -2.48 -24.79 14.20
C THR A 556 -3.85 -24.56 13.55
N VAL A 557 -4.77 -25.47 13.84
CA VAL A 557 -6.21 -25.35 13.54
C VAL A 557 -7.02 -25.11 14.81
N THR A 558 -6.33 -24.93 15.94
CA THR A 558 -6.91 -24.62 17.25
C THR A 558 -6.91 -23.12 17.47
N ASP A 559 -7.96 -22.67 18.15
CA ASP A 559 -8.22 -21.26 18.43
C ASP A 559 -8.52 -20.41 17.18
N ASP A 560 -8.95 -19.17 17.41
CA ASP A 560 -9.33 -18.23 16.34
C ASP A 560 -9.02 -16.76 16.66
N ASP A 561 -8.05 -16.55 17.54
CA ASP A 561 -7.79 -15.34 18.30
C ASP A 561 -6.77 -14.39 17.63
N TYR A 562 -6.24 -13.42 18.39
CA TYR A 562 -5.47 -12.30 17.85
C TYR A 562 -3.98 -12.61 17.78
N ALA A 563 -3.40 -12.25 16.65
CA ALA A 563 -1.96 -12.15 16.45
C ALA A 563 -1.64 -10.91 15.60
N GLY A 564 -0.40 -10.46 15.66
CA GLY A 564 -0.02 -9.23 14.97
C GLY A 564 1.39 -8.77 15.28
N PHE A 565 1.65 -7.50 15.00
CA PHE A 565 2.92 -6.84 15.30
C PHE A 565 2.68 -5.41 15.77
N ILE A 566 3.68 -4.86 16.43
CA ILE A 566 3.69 -3.49 16.93
C ILE A 566 4.80 -2.67 16.30
N PHE A 567 4.62 -1.37 16.31
CA PHE A 567 5.64 -0.41 15.88
C PHE A 567 5.43 0.93 16.60
N GLY A 568 6.48 1.74 16.66
CA GLY A 568 6.47 2.98 17.41
C GLY A 568 6.12 2.75 18.88
N TYR A 569 6.64 1.67 19.45
CA TYR A 569 6.50 1.39 20.87
C TYR A 569 7.42 2.30 21.66
N GLN A 570 6.83 3.09 22.55
CA GLN A 570 7.54 3.96 23.48
C GLN A 570 7.43 3.34 24.88
N ASP A 571 6.19 3.12 25.29
CA ASP A 571 5.80 2.52 26.56
C ASP A 571 4.58 1.59 26.38
N SER A 572 4.23 0.80 27.39
CA SER A 572 3.11 -0.16 27.38
C SER A 572 1.71 0.50 27.30
N SER A 573 1.65 1.83 27.36
CA SER A 573 0.48 2.65 27.09
C SER A 573 0.54 3.35 25.73
N SER A 574 1.67 3.40 25.05
CA SER A 574 1.92 4.21 23.84
C SER A 574 2.60 3.41 22.75
N PHE A 575 1.81 2.84 21.84
CA PHE A 575 2.32 2.08 20.70
C PHE A 575 1.27 1.93 19.60
N TYR A 576 1.72 1.72 18.36
CA TYR A 576 0.84 1.27 17.29
C TYR A 576 0.82 -0.25 17.24
N VAL A 577 -0.34 -0.81 16.91
CA VAL A 577 -0.51 -2.26 16.78
C VAL A 577 -1.31 -2.56 15.52
N VAL A 578 -0.80 -3.51 14.74
CA VAL A 578 -1.56 -4.18 13.69
C VAL A 578 -1.91 -5.56 14.19
N MET A 579 -3.20 -5.85 14.30
CA MET A 579 -3.72 -7.11 14.83
C MET A 579 -4.73 -7.72 13.88
N TRP A 580 -4.79 -9.05 13.85
CA TRP A 580 -5.66 -9.80 12.97
C TRP A 580 -6.30 -10.98 13.71
N LYS A 581 -7.63 -11.03 13.71
CA LYS A 581 -8.43 -12.14 14.26
C LYS A 581 -9.08 -12.96 13.16
N GLN A 582 -9.24 -14.27 13.38
CA GLN A 582 -9.87 -15.18 12.41
C GLN A 582 -11.40 -15.07 12.40
N THR A 583 -12.06 -15.12 13.55
CA THR A 583 -13.54 -15.08 13.63
C THR A 583 -14.05 -13.91 14.47
N GLU A 584 -15.38 -13.70 14.48
CA GLU A 584 -16.01 -12.71 15.35
C GLU A 584 -16.27 -13.31 16.74
N GLN A 585 -15.85 -12.61 17.80
CA GLN A 585 -16.02 -13.09 19.18
C GLN A 585 -16.18 -11.92 20.17
N THR A 586 -17.11 -12.08 21.12
CA THR A 586 -17.17 -11.22 22.30
C THR A 586 -16.19 -11.75 23.34
N TYR A 587 -15.34 -10.88 23.89
CA TYR A 587 -14.44 -11.26 24.97
C TYR A 587 -15.23 -11.80 26.17
N TRP A 588 -14.73 -12.85 26.81
CA TRP A 588 -15.48 -13.55 27.85
C TRP A 588 -15.67 -12.71 29.13
N GLN A 589 -14.71 -11.82 29.44
CA GLN A 589 -14.87 -10.85 30.54
C GLN A 589 -15.61 -9.60 30.05
N ALA A 590 -16.82 -9.41 30.56
CA ALA A 590 -17.66 -8.24 30.23
C ALA A 590 -17.28 -6.96 31.01
N THR A 591 -16.33 -7.05 31.95
CA THR A 591 -15.75 -5.94 32.71
C THR A 591 -14.36 -5.61 32.18
N PRO A 592 -13.97 -4.33 32.12
CA PRO A 592 -14.72 -3.14 32.57
C PRO A 592 -15.82 -2.69 31.58
N PHE A 593 -15.80 -3.20 30.35
CA PHE A 593 -16.89 -3.05 29.38
C PHE A 593 -16.92 -4.25 28.42
N ARG A 594 -18.04 -4.43 27.72
CA ARG A 594 -18.21 -5.52 26.76
C ARG A 594 -17.42 -5.25 25.48
N ALA A 595 -16.30 -5.94 25.31
CA ALA A 595 -15.48 -5.91 24.11
C ALA A 595 -15.97 -6.92 23.07
N VAL A 596 -16.12 -6.47 21.83
CA VAL A 596 -16.48 -7.32 20.67
C VAL A 596 -15.40 -7.17 19.63
N ALA A 597 -14.82 -8.30 19.21
CA ALA A 597 -13.84 -8.38 18.14
C ALA A 597 -14.51 -8.85 16.85
N GLU A 598 -14.26 -8.13 15.76
CA GLU A 598 -14.60 -8.53 14.41
C GLU A 598 -13.34 -9.08 13.71
N PRO A 599 -13.50 -10.01 12.74
CA PRO A 599 -12.36 -10.52 11.98
C PRO A 599 -11.79 -9.44 11.04
N GLY A 600 -10.62 -9.75 10.47
CA GLY A 600 -9.92 -8.82 9.59
C GLY A 600 -8.84 -8.01 10.30
N ILE A 601 -7.98 -7.43 9.49
CA ILE A 601 -6.80 -6.70 9.94
C ILE A 601 -7.25 -5.35 10.49
N GLN A 602 -6.73 -4.98 11.65
CA GLN A 602 -7.01 -3.73 12.34
C GLN A 602 -5.69 -3.03 12.67
N LEU A 603 -5.56 -1.77 12.28
CA LEU A 603 -4.48 -0.88 12.68
C LEU A 603 -5.01 0.04 13.77
N LYS A 604 -4.42 -0.01 14.96
CA LYS A 604 -4.82 0.79 16.11
C LYS A 604 -3.65 1.61 16.66
N ALA A 605 -3.98 2.77 17.19
CA ALA A 605 -3.09 3.56 18.04
C ALA A 605 -3.50 3.34 19.50
N VAL A 606 -2.57 2.87 20.32
CA VAL A 606 -2.74 2.74 21.77
C VAL A 606 -2.14 3.98 22.41
N LYS A 607 -2.97 4.73 23.14
CA LYS A 607 -2.54 5.82 24.03
C LYS A 607 -3.40 5.72 25.29
N SER A 608 -3.00 4.78 26.14
CA SER A 608 -3.75 4.37 27.32
C SER A 608 -3.56 5.35 28.47
N LYS A 609 -4.67 5.76 29.08
CA LYS A 609 -4.63 6.54 30.31
C LYS A 609 -4.37 5.67 31.55
N THR A 610 -4.68 4.38 31.49
CA THR A 610 -4.63 3.49 32.66
C THR A 610 -3.41 2.60 32.68
N GLY A 611 -2.70 2.47 31.56
CA GLY A 611 -1.68 1.43 31.38
C GLY A 611 -2.24 0.03 31.26
N PRO A 612 -1.36 -0.98 31.35
CA PRO A 612 -1.68 -2.40 31.38
C PRO A 612 -2.76 -2.76 32.41
N GLY A 613 -3.62 -3.72 32.06
CA GLY A 613 -4.72 -4.20 32.90
C GLY A 613 -6.06 -4.29 32.16
N GLU A 614 -7.14 -4.46 32.93
CA GLU A 614 -8.45 -4.84 32.40
C GLU A 614 -9.04 -3.86 31.36
N HIS A 615 -8.76 -2.56 31.51
CA HIS A 615 -9.23 -1.51 30.59
C HIS A 615 -8.53 -1.59 29.24
N LEU A 616 -7.20 -1.67 29.24
CA LEU A 616 -6.42 -1.74 28.01
C LEU A 616 -6.67 -3.06 27.29
N ARG A 617 -6.68 -4.17 28.02
CA ARG A 617 -7.02 -5.51 27.50
C ARG A 617 -8.33 -5.54 26.72
N ASN A 618 -9.43 -5.09 27.34
CA ASN A 618 -10.74 -5.08 26.67
C ASN A 618 -10.75 -4.11 25.47
N SER A 619 -9.99 -3.01 25.54
CA SER A 619 -9.85 -2.05 24.44
C SER A 619 -9.07 -2.62 23.25
N LEU A 620 -8.03 -3.40 23.52
CA LEU A 620 -7.26 -4.11 22.50
C LEU A 620 -8.14 -5.17 21.81
N TRP A 621 -8.91 -5.94 22.56
CA TRP A 621 -9.86 -6.91 21.99
C TRP A 621 -10.92 -6.24 21.10
N HIS A 622 -11.47 -5.11 21.57
CA HIS A 622 -12.61 -4.47 20.92
C HIS A 622 -12.25 -3.89 19.55
N THR A 623 -13.03 -4.21 18.53
CA THR A 623 -12.98 -3.54 17.23
C THR A 623 -13.69 -2.20 17.31
N GLY A 624 -12.92 -1.12 17.42
CA GLY A 624 -13.41 0.25 17.44
C GLY A 624 -12.62 1.13 18.40
N ASP A 625 -13.08 2.36 18.58
CA ASP A 625 -12.48 3.31 19.50
C ASP A 625 -12.93 3.04 20.93
N THR A 626 -11.99 3.06 21.86
CA THR A 626 -12.25 3.11 23.30
C THR A 626 -11.63 4.37 23.88
N ASN A 627 -12.47 5.25 24.44
CA ASN A 627 -12.06 6.56 24.92
C ASN A 627 -10.88 6.49 25.89
N HIS A 628 -9.83 7.28 25.63
CA HIS A 628 -8.62 7.37 26.45
C HIS A 628 -7.87 6.02 26.62
N GLN A 629 -8.02 5.11 25.66
CA GLN A 629 -7.37 3.79 25.64
C GLN A 629 -6.78 3.49 24.27
N VAL A 630 -7.66 3.23 23.28
CA VAL A 630 -7.26 2.73 21.96
C VAL A 630 -8.13 3.39 20.89
N ARG A 631 -7.52 3.80 19.77
CA ARG A 631 -8.22 4.34 18.60
C ARG A 631 -7.98 3.43 17.39
N LEU A 632 -9.04 3.08 16.68
CA LEU A 632 -8.97 2.33 15.43
C LEU A 632 -8.67 3.29 14.29
N LEU A 633 -7.47 3.21 13.72
CA LEU A 633 -7.05 4.07 12.61
C LEU A 633 -7.57 3.54 11.27
N TRP A 634 -7.49 2.22 11.10
CA TRP A 634 -7.94 1.55 9.89
C TRP A 634 -8.38 0.12 10.20
N LYS A 635 -9.33 -0.38 9.41
CA LYS A 635 -9.78 -1.76 9.42
C LYS A 635 -10.02 -2.24 8.00
N ASP A 636 -9.63 -3.48 7.72
CA ASP A 636 -9.90 -4.12 6.43
C ASP A 636 -11.42 -4.16 6.15
N PRO A 637 -11.90 -3.46 5.11
CA PRO A 637 -13.33 -3.40 4.79
C PRO A 637 -13.89 -4.76 4.33
N ARG A 638 -13.03 -5.72 3.95
CA ARG A 638 -13.45 -7.06 3.55
C ARG A 638 -13.85 -7.92 4.75
N ASN A 639 -13.39 -7.58 5.95
CA ASN A 639 -13.70 -8.28 7.20
C ASN A 639 -13.35 -9.78 7.13
N VAL A 640 -12.18 -10.10 6.55
CA VAL A 640 -11.73 -11.49 6.33
C VAL A 640 -10.65 -11.83 7.35
N GLY A 641 -10.89 -12.86 8.17
CA GLY A 641 -9.91 -13.40 9.09
C GLY A 641 -8.78 -14.17 8.38
N TRP A 642 -7.69 -14.41 9.10
CA TRP A 642 -6.61 -15.29 8.64
C TRP A 642 -7.09 -16.75 8.55
N LYS A 643 -6.41 -17.56 7.73
CA LYS A 643 -6.72 -18.98 7.53
C LYS A 643 -5.67 -19.85 8.23
N ASP A 644 -6.10 -20.98 8.78
CA ASP A 644 -5.23 -21.95 9.43
C ASP A 644 -4.12 -22.42 8.48
N LYS A 645 -2.87 -22.47 8.98
CA LYS A 645 -1.70 -22.96 8.23
C LYS A 645 -1.52 -22.29 6.86
N VAL A 646 -1.83 -21.00 6.77
CA VAL A 646 -1.59 -20.17 5.59
C VAL A 646 -0.63 -19.05 5.95
N SER A 647 0.40 -18.86 5.13
CA SER A 647 1.36 -17.78 5.30
C SER A 647 0.91 -16.50 4.63
N TYR A 648 1.14 -15.39 5.33
CA TYR A 648 0.88 -14.04 4.85
C TYR A 648 2.12 -13.19 5.03
N ARG A 649 2.47 -12.36 4.05
CA ARG A 649 3.54 -11.36 4.21
C ARG A 649 2.93 -10.02 4.57
N TRP A 650 3.40 -9.37 5.63
CA TRP A 650 3.09 -7.95 5.87
C TRP A 650 4.25 -7.07 5.44
N TYR A 651 3.93 -5.83 5.08
CA TYR A 651 4.90 -4.78 4.79
C TYR A 651 4.37 -3.47 5.35
N LEU A 652 5.02 -2.97 6.40
CA LEU A 652 4.75 -1.71 7.08
C LEU A 652 5.74 -0.65 6.60
N GLN A 653 5.23 0.56 6.38
CA GLN A 653 6.03 1.77 6.24
C GLN A 653 5.54 2.79 7.25
N HIS A 654 6.46 3.33 8.04
CA HIS A 654 6.19 4.34 9.05
C HIS A 654 7.16 5.53 8.88
N ARG A 655 6.61 6.74 8.72
CA ARG A 655 7.37 8.01 8.68
C ARG A 655 6.79 9.00 9.71
N PRO A 656 7.19 8.86 10.99
CA PRO A 656 6.85 9.75 12.10
C PRO A 656 6.89 11.25 11.83
N GLN A 657 7.91 11.74 11.11
CA GLN A 657 8.12 13.15 10.76
C GLN A 657 6.90 13.79 10.08
N VAL A 658 6.08 12.99 9.39
CA VAL A 658 4.82 13.43 8.77
C VAL A 658 3.61 12.60 9.19
N GLY A 659 3.81 11.66 10.12
CA GLY A 659 2.80 10.71 10.58
C GLY A 659 2.34 9.70 9.54
N TYR A 660 3.13 9.43 8.49
CA TYR A 660 2.73 8.49 7.44
C TYR A 660 2.76 7.06 7.97
N ILE A 661 1.66 6.33 7.81
CA ILE A 661 1.56 4.89 8.09
C ILE A 661 0.91 4.22 6.88
N ARG A 662 1.53 3.14 6.39
CA ARG A 662 0.92 2.25 5.39
C ARG A 662 1.29 0.80 5.66
N ALA A 663 0.27 -0.04 5.80
CA ALA A 663 0.43 -1.48 5.99
C ALA A 663 -0.20 -2.25 4.82
N ARG A 664 0.57 -3.15 4.21
CA ARG A 664 0.17 -3.99 3.08
C ARG A 664 0.32 -5.45 3.44
N PHE A 665 -0.64 -6.29 3.02
CA PHE A 665 -0.69 -7.71 3.34
C PHE A 665 -0.87 -8.54 2.08
N TYR A 666 -0.10 -9.62 1.98
CA TYR A 666 -0.08 -10.51 0.83
C TYR A 666 -0.41 -11.95 1.26
N GLU A 667 -1.25 -12.64 0.49
CA GLU A 667 -1.46 -14.09 0.58
C GLU A 667 -0.79 -14.73 -0.64
N GLY A 668 0.30 -15.47 -0.43
CA GLY A 668 1.20 -15.84 -1.52
C GLY A 668 1.71 -14.60 -2.26
N THR A 669 1.44 -14.51 -3.57
CA THR A 669 1.85 -13.34 -4.40
C THR A 669 0.79 -12.24 -4.48
N GLU A 670 -0.42 -12.48 -3.99
CA GLU A 670 -1.54 -11.55 -4.17
C GLU A 670 -1.64 -10.56 -3.01
N LEU A 671 -1.68 -9.27 -3.32
CA LEU A 671 -2.00 -8.22 -2.34
C LEU A 671 -3.47 -8.39 -1.92
N VAL A 672 -3.67 -8.80 -0.67
CA VAL A 672 -5.01 -9.02 -0.12
C VAL A 672 -5.53 -7.77 0.59
N ALA A 673 -4.70 -7.08 1.37
CA ALA A 673 -5.12 -5.87 2.07
C ALA A 673 -4.10 -4.74 1.94
N ASP A 674 -4.59 -3.51 1.89
CA ASP A 674 -3.79 -2.29 1.87
C ASP A 674 -4.53 -1.26 2.71
N SER A 675 -3.87 -0.70 3.72
CA SER A 675 -4.44 0.36 4.54
C SER A 675 -4.67 1.65 3.75
N GLY A 676 -3.95 1.81 2.63
CA GLY A 676 -3.72 3.11 2.02
C GLY A 676 -2.89 4.00 2.95
N VAL A 677 -2.75 5.26 2.56
CA VAL A 677 -2.06 6.28 3.38
C VAL A 677 -2.92 6.61 4.59
N THR A 678 -2.44 6.24 5.77
CA THR A 678 -3.01 6.61 7.07
C THR A 678 -2.11 7.66 7.70
N ILE A 679 -2.68 8.76 8.21
CA ILE A 679 -1.90 9.81 8.86
C ILE A 679 -2.19 9.82 10.36
N ASP A 680 -1.16 9.60 11.17
CA ASP A 680 -1.22 9.64 12.61
C ASP A 680 0.10 10.07 13.24
N THR A 681 0.06 10.90 14.27
CA THR A 681 1.28 11.45 14.92
C THR A 681 1.26 11.22 16.43
N THR A 682 0.55 10.18 16.90
CA THR A 682 0.38 9.91 18.33
C THR A 682 1.69 9.43 18.96
N MET A 683 2.44 8.58 18.26
CA MET A 683 3.79 8.15 18.63
C MET A 683 4.72 8.53 17.47
N ARG A 684 5.83 9.20 17.74
CA ARG A 684 6.71 9.75 16.70
C ARG A 684 8.00 8.96 16.54
N GLY A 685 7.84 7.65 16.40
CA GLY A 685 8.95 6.71 16.33
C GLY A 685 8.88 5.76 17.50
N GLY A 686 9.95 5.00 17.71
CA GLY A 686 10.07 4.04 18.81
C GLY A 686 10.40 2.64 18.31
N ARG A 687 10.15 1.64 19.16
CA ARG A 687 10.61 0.25 18.99
C ARG A 687 9.63 -0.61 18.19
N LEU A 688 10.12 -1.74 17.70
CA LEU A 688 9.37 -2.75 16.95
C LEU A 688 9.15 -4.01 17.77
N GLY A 689 8.16 -4.81 17.41
CA GLY A 689 7.90 -6.08 18.09
C GLY A 689 6.74 -6.87 17.52
N VAL A 690 6.47 -8.02 18.15
CA VAL A 690 5.36 -8.91 17.81
C VAL A 690 4.30 -8.92 18.93
N PHE A 691 3.05 -9.22 18.58
CA PHE A 691 1.90 -9.17 19.48
C PHE A 691 1.06 -10.45 19.38
N CYS A 692 0.74 -11.04 20.52
CA CYS A 692 -0.23 -12.12 20.62
C CYS A 692 -1.28 -11.80 21.68
N PHE A 693 -2.48 -12.34 21.50
CA PHE A 693 -3.52 -12.29 22.51
C PHE A 693 -4.48 -13.48 22.36
N SER A 694 -4.36 -14.44 23.27
CA SER A 694 -5.19 -15.66 23.35
C SER A 694 -5.04 -16.62 22.14
N GLN A 695 -3.92 -16.56 21.41
CA GLN A 695 -3.64 -17.43 20.26
C GLN A 695 -2.28 -18.12 20.44
N GLU A 696 -2.25 -19.44 20.22
CA GLU A 696 -1.06 -20.29 20.29
C GLU A 696 -0.48 -20.63 18.90
N ASN A 697 0.77 -21.10 18.86
CA ASN A 697 1.49 -21.59 17.68
C ASN A 697 1.56 -20.57 16.54
N ILE A 698 1.87 -19.32 16.89
CA ILE A 698 2.07 -18.23 15.93
C ILE A 698 3.55 -18.19 15.54
N ILE A 699 3.80 -18.05 14.25
CA ILE A 699 5.14 -17.90 13.68
C ILE A 699 5.20 -16.53 12.99
N TRP A 700 6.16 -15.71 13.43
CA TRP A 700 6.60 -14.50 12.74
C TRP A 700 7.97 -14.80 12.13
N SER A 701 7.99 -15.19 10.86
CA SER A 701 9.17 -15.69 10.14
C SER A 701 9.75 -14.63 9.22
N ASN A 702 11.05 -14.76 8.90
CA ASN A 702 11.74 -13.92 7.91
C ASN A 702 11.50 -12.41 8.17
N LEU A 703 11.59 -12.03 9.46
CA LEU A 703 11.46 -10.66 9.94
C LEU A 703 12.59 -9.81 9.36
N LYS A 704 12.23 -8.63 8.86
CA LYS A 704 13.17 -7.63 8.36
C LYS A 704 12.65 -6.25 8.70
N TYR A 705 13.47 -5.44 9.36
CA TYR A 705 13.28 -3.99 9.37
C TYR A 705 14.33 -3.31 8.50
N ARG A 706 14.16 -2.02 8.22
CA ARG A 706 15.15 -1.14 7.56
C ARG A 706 14.93 0.30 7.99
N CYS A 707 16.01 1.00 8.36
CA CYS A 707 15.96 2.44 8.57
C CYS A 707 15.63 3.13 7.25
N ASN A 708 14.57 3.94 7.24
CA ASN A 708 14.14 4.63 6.04
C ASN A 708 13.32 5.87 6.38
N ASP A 709 13.95 7.04 6.24
CA ASP A 709 13.32 8.33 6.46
C ASP A 709 12.79 8.98 5.19
N THR A 710 13.04 8.36 4.03
CA THR A 710 12.53 8.87 2.76
C THR A 710 11.01 8.76 2.72
N ILE A 711 10.33 9.89 2.63
CA ILE A 711 8.87 9.96 2.59
C ILE A 711 8.37 9.38 1.25
N PRO A 712 7.47 8.37 1.26
CA PRO A 712 6.92 7.78 0.04
C PRO A 712 6.23 8.77 -0.91
N GLU A 713 6.36 8.56 -2.24
CA GLU A 713 5.83 9.47 -3.27
C GLU A 713 4.31 9.66 -3.19
N ASP A 714 3.57 8.62 -2.82
CA ASP A 714 2.11 8.62 -2.71
C ASP A 714 1.60 9.54 -1.58
N PHE A 715 2.47 9.95 -0.65
CA PHE A 715 2.15 10.97 0.35
C PHE A 715 1.85 12.33 -0.28
N GLN A 716 2.62 12.74 -1.30
CA GLN A 716 2.39 14.02 -1.98
C GLN A 716 1.07 14.00 -2.75
N GLU A 717 0.74 12.88 -3.39
CA GLU A 717 -0.55 12.69 -4.06
C GLU A 717 -1.70 12.74 -3.06
N PHE A 718 -1.57 12.05 -1.93
CA PHE A 718 -2.56 12.06 -0.85
C PHE A 718 -2.78 13.49 -0.32
N ARG A 719 -1.70 14.22 -0.03
CA ARG A 719 -1.76 15.63 0.39
C ARG A 719 -2.44 16.51 -0.63
N ALA A 720 -2.14 16.35 -1.93
CA ALA A 720 -2.76 17.14 -2.99
C ALA A 720 -4.27 16.88 -3.11
N GLN A 721 -4.71 15.64 -2.91
CA GLN A 721 -6.13 15.26 -2.96
C GLN A 721 -6.92 15.76 -1.74
N HIS A 722 -6.27 15.87 -0.58
CA HIS A 722 -6.89 16.28 0.69
C HIS A 722 -6.58 17.73 1.10
N ALA A 723 -5.79 18.46 0.30
CA ALA A 723 -5.64 19.91 0.41
C ALA A 723 -6.94 20.59 -0.05
N VAL A 724 -7.89 20.71 0.88
CA VAL A 724 -9.04 21.61 0.72
C VAL A 724 -8.54 23.05 0.73
N ASP A 725 -8.91 23.83 -0.28
CA ASP A 725 -8.64 25.27 -0.42
C ASP A 725 -8.77 26.00 0.93
N PRO A 726 -7.77 26.83 1.33
CA PRO A 726 -7.97 27.74 2.45
C PRO A 726 -8.96 28.83 2.01
N ILE A 727 -10.19 28.77 2.54
CA ILE A 727 -11.17 29.88 2.47
C ILE A 727 -11.01 30.78 3.69
#